data_AF-A0A9W4KE38-F1
#
_entry.id   AF-A0A9W4KE38-F1
#
_cell.length_a   1.000
_cell.length_b   1.000
_cell.length_c   1.000
_cell.angle_alpha   90.00
_cell.angle_beta   90.00
_cell.angle_gamma   90.00
#
_symmetry.space_group_name_H-M   'P 1'
#
loop_
_entity.id
_entity.type
_entity.pdbx_description
1 polymer ?
#
loop_
_entity_poly.entity_id
_entity_poly.type
_entity_poly.pdbx_seq_one_letter_code
_entity_poly.pdbx_strand_id
1 'polypeptide(L)'
;MSYTTQEETAILFQDENIYLLDIPHSIALAQEGRPTPQQPAPESTPGTEKNTHRNIRNLLSCSPIKEPFPSTEPKRPAALAKVLDTIPISERRFHSELILPLVRDSLETIRAGFSHDRPWCEARAVPSEPHDSTAPNQHPRKRRRGNDYTCLESAPDDHDSTKNEPPIILSTTSLNDFEALSDLAIVKNPSPEPAILRVKRWHRDETNSPPCEYMVPPESSFVLCTLPLFKNEVDCPSTSNNYPIPGLPQHQKFNLILMDPPWPNKSVRRSRHYQTHHYSEMDVLTEGLRDILRVHSHDHKTKQGPRQSETHPRPAIRSEQSIAAIWITNAEKARRAAYEALSGAGFCICEEWIWVKTTWDGQAISALDGLWRKPYEILVIGRKSSLDVDINGTSNNAPTLPQMDDLTRMSETITTRRVIAAVPDLHSRKPNLKSIFENVFFTEAGQLQEYSAVEVFARNLTAGWWAAGNEVLRFNARECWVDLGSKRVQTCLNVHDPNFHHKSSTLYDSSEMAKDQENGSVNDSSERPKCFTSTFQEVLFVLTATMAIGQQSFFQGCIVGVTASIGKDLHMNSAEITWINAGASLTSGAFLLTFGKLADMFGRRVLFIIGMAGFTISLLIAGFATNAIYMDVFSGILGLFAAAVVPPAVGALGATYEKPSKRKNLAFACFSAGNPLGFVGGMIISGVAAHLYNWRASFWALAVVYAIFTVLTVWTVPADGFARTPLSVQALKQFDILGMALVVVGFAFFSSSLSLAADAPDGWKTGYVLALFIVGFFLLVAFLYWQSVAAHPLMPLWVWRDRNFSLLIGTCCLGFMGFSAVNFYLALYLQDVKHLSALEITVQLLPMVVSGVLVNIVCGLVLHRVSNKVLTGIGALAYTAAFLILSFMKQEASYWAFVFPGLILVVVGADIQFNVTNMYVMSTLPPSQQSIAGGIFNTVNKLCSNLGLGIATSVQSSVALRMTASSPAIRPYLSVYWFAAAASGVSLVLVPFLTIGKQGNSVPKNDQLISGEEAGEKTAVTANTNSVVSSAADIVDHERG
;
A
#
# COMPACT_ATOMS: atom_id res chain seq x y z
N MET A 1 -37.64 -37.84 -20.67
CA MET A 1 -37.64 -36.81 -19.62
C MET A 1 -37.98 -37.49 -18.31
N SER A 2 -36.98 -38.01 -17.62
CA SER A 2 -37.14 -38.67 -16.32
C SER A 2 -37.28 -37.60 -15.24
N TYR A 3 -38.40 -37.61 -14.53
CA TYR A 3 -38.60 -36.83 -13.31
C TYR A 3 -37.65 -37.34 -12.22
N THR A 4 -36.44 -36.81 -12.16
CA THR A 4 -35.65 -36.82 -10.93
C THR A 4 -36.38 -35.92 -9.93
N THR A 5 -36.67 -36.46 -8.75
CA THR A 5 -37.28 -35.72 -7.64
C THR A 5 -36.51 -34.42 -7.39
N GLN A 6 -37.23 -33.31 -7.30
CA GLN A 6 -36.72 -31.93 -7.21
C GLN A 6 -35.79 -31.65 -6.01
N GLU A 7 -35.60 -32.63 -5.10
CA GLU A 7 -34.79 -32.54 -3.90
C GLU A 7 -33.29 -32.83 -4.10
N GLU A 8 -32.86 -33.33 -5.27
CA GLU A 8 -31.46 -33.74 -5.50
C GLU A 8 -30.62 -32.76 -6.35
N THR A 9 -31.18 -31.63 -6.80
CA THR A 9 -30.47 -30.70 -7.71
C THR A 9 -30.55 -29.24 -7.26
N ALA A 10 -29.41 -28.55 -7.22
CA ALA A 10 -29.35 -27.10 -6.94
C ALA A 10 -29.80 -26.20 -8.11
N ILE A 11 -30.17 -26.78 -9.25
CA ILE A 11 -30.69 -26.08 -10.42
C ILE A 11 -32.21 -26.01 -10.25
N LEU A 12 -32.73 -24.80 -9.99
CA LEU A 12 -34.15 -24.54 -9.79
C LEU A 12 -34.92 -24.43 -11.12
N PHE A 13 -34.26 -23.96 -12.16
CA PHE A 13 -34.80 -23.82 -13.51
C PHE A 13 -33.66 -24.01 -14.53
N GLN A 14 -33.96 -24.66 -15.64
CA GLN A 14 -33.03 -24.86 -16.75
C GLN A 14 -33.78 -24.79 -18.08
N ASP A 15 -33.29 -23.96 -18.99
CA ASP A 15 -33.78 -23.86 -20.37
C ASP A 15 -32.61 -23.59 -21.32
N GLU A 16 -32.23 -24.57 -22.15
CA GLU A 16 -31.06 -24.54 -23.05
C GLU A 16 -29.77 -23.98 -22.41
N ASN A 17 -29.56 -22.68 -22.53
CA ASN A 17 -28.39 -21.92 -22.08
C ASN A 17 -28.66 -21.06 -20.83
N ILE A 18 -29.84 -21.16 -20.23
CA ILE A 18 -30.33 -20.37 -19.11
C ILE A 18 -30.52 -21.26 -17.88
N TYR A 19 -29.97 -20.85 -16.74
CA TYR A 19 -30.03 -21.59 -15.48
C TYR A 19 -30.45 -20.67 -14.33
N LEU A 20 -31.28 -21.17 -13.43
CA LEU A 20 -31.52 -20.58 -12.11
C LEU A 20 -30.90 -21.49 -11.05
N LEU A 21 -29.99 -20.96 -10.24
CA LEU A 21 -29.24 -21.73 -9.24
C LEU A 21 -29.46 -21.17 -7.83
N ASP A 22 -29.57 -22.07 -6.85
CA ASP A 22 -29.45 -21.70 -5.44
C ASP A 22 -28.01 -21.85 -4.95
N ILE A 23 -27.39 -20.74 -4.53
CA ILE A 23 -25.95 -20.72 -4.18
C ILE A 23 -25.63 -21.59 -2.95
N PRO A 24 -26.25 -21.38 -1.77
CA PRO A 24 -25.94 -22.20 -0.59
C PRO A 24 -26.19 -23.69 -0.84
N HIS A 25 -27.30 -24.04 -1.48
CA HIS A 25 -27.65 -25.43 -1.76
C HIS A 25 -26.69 -26.07 -2.78
N SER A 26 -26.24 -25.33 -3.80
CA SER A 26 -25.23 -25.83 -4.75
C SER A 26 -23.90 -26.20 -4.08
N ILE A 27 -23.49 -25.44 -3.07
CA ILE A 27 -22.26 -25.71 -2.31
C ILE A 27 -22.46 -26.89 -1.37
N ALA A 28 -23.62 -26.98 -0.70
CA ALA A 28 -23.96 -28.11 0.18
C ALA A 28 -23.92 -29.44 -0.58
N LEU A 29 -24.65 -29.53 -1.70
CA LEU A 29 -24.66 -30.75 -2.52
C LEU A 29 -23.26 -31.10 -3.07
N ALA A 30 -22.47 -30.09 -3.43
CA ALA A 30 -21.12 -30.32 -3.93
C ALA A 30 -20.16 -30.92 -2.88
N GLN A 31 -20.46 -30.83 -1.59
CA GLN A 31 -19.66 -31.42 -0.51
C GLN A 31 -20.02 -32.86 -0.15
N GLU A 32 -21.20 -33.35 -0.55
CA GLU A 32 -21.67 -34.68 -0.17
C GLU A 32 -21.13 -35.81 -1.04
N GLY A 33 -20.63 -35.50 -2.25
CA GLY A 33 -20.11 -36.49 -3.19
C GLY A 33 -21.20 -37.22 -3.98
N ARG A 34 -20.83 -38.20 -4.82
CA ARG A 34 -21.78 -38.97 -5.64
C ARG A 34 -22.54 -39.99 -4.77
N PRO A 35 -23.82 -40.27 -5.03
CA PRO A 35 -24.48 -41.42 -4.42
C PRO A 35 -23.82 -42.72 -4.91
N THR A 36 -23.30 -43.53 -3.98
CA THR A 36 -22.85 -44.89 -4.28
C THR A 36 -24.05 -45.72 -4.79
N PRO A 37 -24.00 -46.34 -5.98
CA PRO A 37 -25.04 -47.28 -6.39
C PRO A 37 -24.97 -48.50 -5.48
N GLN A 38 -25.92 -48.65 -4.56
CA GLN A 38 -26.09 -49.89 -3.81
C GLN A 38 -26.46 -51.00 -4.80
N GLN A 39 -25.68 -52.09 -4.81
CA GLN A 39 -26.05 -53.34 -5.48
C GLN A 39 -27.45 -53.78 -5.02
N PRO A 40 -28.31 -54.32 -5.91
CA PRO A 40 -29.58 -54.89 -5.48
C PRO A 40 -29.27 -56.09 -4.57
N ALA A 41 -29.54 -55.92 -3.26
CA ALA A 41 -29.47 -57.01 -2.30
C ALA A 41 -30.63 -58.00 -2.57
N PRO A 42 -30.43 -59.32 -2.32
CA PRO A 42 -31.46 -60.31 -2.57
C PRO A 42 -32.63 -60.15 -1.61
N GLU A 43 -33.82 -60.47 -2.12
CA GLU A 43 -35.12 -60.42 -1.45
C GLU A 43 -35.05 -60.88 0.02
N SER A 44 -35.43 -60.00 0.96
CA SER A 44 -35.80 -60.43 2.30
C SER A 44 -36.88 -59.53 2.92
N THR A 45 -38.05 -60.16 3.14
CA THR A 45 -39.11 -59.95 4.14
C THR A 45 -39.74 -58.55 4.36
N PRO A 46 -41.09 -58.46 4.35
CA PRO A 46 -41.80 -57.20 4.54
C PRO A 46 -41.84 -56.82 6.02
N GLY A 47 -41.14 -55.76 6.40
CA GLY A 47 -41.23 -55.19 7.73
C GLY A 47 -40.06 -54.25 8.02
N THR A 48 -40.38 -52.99 8.29
CA THR A 48 -39.48 -51.89 8.66
C THR A 48 -38.82 -51.15 7.48
N GLU A 49 -39.56 -50.22 6.87
CA GLU A 49 -38.97 -49.09 6.14
C GLU A 49 -38.07 -48.27 7.09
N LYS A 50 -36.77 -48.55 7.09
CA LYS A 50 -35.79 -47.59 7.61
C LYS A 50 -35.63 -46.49 6.56
N ASN A 51 -36.42 -45.43 6.67
CA ASN A 51 -36.13 -44.14 6.04
C ASN A 51 -34.76 -43.67 6.53
N THR A 52 -33.71 -43.99 5.77
CA THR A 52 -32.39 -43.41 5.91
C THR A 52 -32.44 -42.03 5.27
N HIS A 53 -33.09 -41.08 5.94
CA HIS A 53 -32.97 -39.66 5.57
C HIS A 53 -31.49 -39.28 5.69
N ARG A 54 -30.84 -39.03 4.54
CA ARG A 54 -29.54 -38.36 4.50
C ARG A 54 -29.70 -37.00 5.18
N ASN A 55 -28.98 -36.77 6.28
CA ASN A 55 -28.97 -35.47 6.95
C ASN A 55 -28.11 -34.49 6.13
N ILE A 56 -28.72 -33.86 5.13
CA ILE A 56 -28.10 -32.76 4.37
C ILE A 56 -27.81 -31.61 5.34
N ARG A 57 -26.55 -31.20 5.46
CA ARG A 57 -26.16 -30.06 6.31
C ARG A 57 -26.42 -28.76 5.56
N ASN A 58 -27.03 -27.79 6.24
CA ASN A 58 -27.30 -26.48 5.64
C ASN A 58 -26.15 -25.51 5.89
N LEU A 59 -25.64 -24.90 4.82
CA LEU A 59 -24.66 -23.83 4.89
C LEU A 59 -25.33 -22.55 5.41
N LEU A 60 -24.75 -21.94 6.46
CA LEU A 60 -25.19 -20.65 6.99
C LEU A 60 -25.06 -19.57 5.92
N SER A 61 -26.11 -18.76 5.81
CA SER A 61 -26.30 -17.81 4.72
C SER A 61 -26.90 -16.49 5.25
N CYS A 62 -26.94 -15.47 4.39
CA CYS A 62 -27.63 -14.21 4.68
C CYS A 62 -29.09 -14.25 4.23
N SER A 63 -29.95 -13.43 4.84
CA SER A 63 -31.34 -13.28 4.38
C SER A 63 -31.38 -12.89 2.90
N PRO A 64 -32.25 -13.50 2.07
CA PRO A 64 -32.36 -13.17 0.65
C PRO A 64 -32.61 -11.67 0.44
N ILE A 65 -31.99 -11.10 -0.59
CA ILE A 65 -32.20 -9.69 -0.92
C ILE A 65 -33.63 -9.53 -1.45
N LYS A 66 -34.43 -8.76 -0.73
CA LYS A 66 -35.84 -8.53 -1.07
C LYS A 66 -36.06 -7.44 -2.10
N GLU A 67 -35.28 -6.37 -2.00
CA GLU A 67 -35.41 -5.19 -2.85
C GLU A 67 -34.06 -4.86 -3.52
N PRO A 68 -34.05 -4.39 -4.77
CA PRO A 68 -32.83 -3.92 -5.42
C PRO A 68 -32.15 -2.80 -4.64
N PHE A 69 -30.82 -2.71 -4.75
CA PHE A 69 -30.09 -1.61 -4.13
C PHE A 69 -30.47 -0.27 -4.75
N PRO A 70 -30.60 0.80 -3.95
CA PRO A 70 -30.88 2.13 -4.48
C PRO A 70 -29.78 2.55 -5.45
N SER A 71 -30.19 3.07 -6.60
CA SER A 71 -29.26 3.54 -7.63
C SER A 71 -28.33 4.61 -7.05
N THR A 72 -27.02 4.34 -7.14
CA THR A 72 -25.96 5.27 -6.73
C THR A 72 -25.47 6.12 -7.90
N GLU A 73 -26.22 6.12 -8.99
CA GLU A 73 -25.80 6.73 -10.24
C GLU A 73 -25.96 8.24 -10.24
N PRO A 74 -25.06 8.95 -10.93
CA PRO A 74 -25.16 10.40 -11.06
C PRO A 74 -26.44 10.78 -11.80
N LYS A 75 -27.39 11.37 -11.07
CA LYS A 75 -28.65 11.88 -11.64
C LYS A 75 -28.49 13.11 -12.54
N ARG A 76 -27.33 13.80 -12.48
CA ARG A 76 -27.07 15.02 -13.26
C ARG A 76 -26.43 14.67 -14.62
N PRO A 77 -26.94 15.17 -15.76
CA PRO A 77 -26.41 14.85 -17.10
C PRO A 77 -24.90 15.13 -17.26
N ALA A 78 -24.39 16.22 -16.69
CA ALA A 78 -22.97 16.56 -16.74
C ALA A 78 -22.08 15.56 -15.95
N ALA A 79 -22.59 15.01 -14.85
CA ALA A 79 -21.89 14.00 -14.08
C ALA A 79 -21.96 12.62 -14.76
N LEU A 80 -23.06 12.34 -15.48
CA LEU A 80 -23.21 11.15 -16.32
C LEU A 80 -22.22 11.17 -17.50
N ALA A 81 -22.14 12.29 -18.23
CA ALA A 81 -21.22 12.47 -19.35
C ALA A 81 -19.76 12.26 -18.93
N LYS A 82 -19.37 12.82 -17.77
CA LYS A 82 -18.02 12.66 -17.22
C LYS A 82 -17.69 11.22 -16.82
N VAL A 83 -18.68 10.42 -16.43
CA VAL A 83 -18.48 8.99 -16.13
C VAL A 83 -18.36 8.19 -17.41
N LEU A 84 -19.21 8.47 -18.40
CA LEU A 84 -19.15 7.83 -19.72
C LEU A 84 -17.79 8.05 -20.38
N ASP A 85 -17.16 9.20 -20.17
CA ASP A 85 -15.82 9.52 -20.67
C ASP A 85 -14.71 8.66 -20.04
N THR A 86 -14.90 8.18 -18.81
CA THR A 86 -13.93 7.31 -18.13
C THR A 86 -14.05 5.81 -18.45
N ILE A 87 -15.17 5.40 -19.05
CA ILE A 87 -15.43 3.99 -19.40
C ILE A 87 -15.08 3.78 -20.88
N PRO A 88 -14.18 2.85 -21.20
CA PRO A 88 -13.83 2.53 -22.59
C PRO A 88 -15.05 2.29 -23.47
N ILE A 89 -15.01 2.78 -24.71
CA ILE A 89 -16.14 2.66 -25.65
C ILE A 89 -16.43 1.17 -25.94
N SER A 90 -15.40 0.34 -26.02
CA SER A 90 -15.48 -1.12 -26.16
C SER A 90 -16.24 -1.78 -25.00
N GLU A 91 -15.98 -1.38 -23.76
CA GLU A 91 -16.71 -1.88 -22.58
C GLU A 91 -18.18 -1.45 -22.60
N ARG A 92 -18.45 -0.21 -23.04
CA ARG A 92 -19.82 0.31 -23.18
C ARG A 92 -20.60 -0.47 -24.23
N ARG A 93 -20.06 -0.62 -25.44
CA ARG A 93 -20.69 -1.38 -26.53
C ARG A 93 -20.93 -2.83 -26.13
N PHE A 94 -19.91 -3.51 -25.60
CA PHE A 94 -20.06 -4.88 -25.13
C PHE A 94 -21.20 -5.03 -24.11
N HIS A 95 -21.34 -4.08 -23.20
CA HIS A 95 -22.42 -4.14 -22.23
C HIS A 95 -23.80 -3.84 -22.87
N SER A 96 -23.93 -2.74 -23.61
CA SER A 96 -25.22 -2.28 -24.15
C SER A 96 -25.74 -3.12 -25.30
N GLU A 97 -24.85 -3.60 -26.18
CA GLU A 97 -25.22 -4.28 -27.43
C GLU A 97 -25.31 -5.80 -27.25
N LEU A 98 -24.54 -6.38 -26.31
CA LEU A 98 -24.43 -7.83 -26.16
C LEU A 98 -24.97 -8.35 -24.82
N ILE A 99 -24.46 -7.85 -23.69
CA ILE A 99 -24.84 -8.39 -22.37
C ILE A 99 -26.25 -7.96 -21.96
N LEU A 100 -26.62 -6.69 -22.16
CA LEU A 100 -27.88 -6.14 -21.69
C LEU A 100 -29.11 -6.84 -22.33
N PRO A 101 -29.18 -7.05 -23.66
CA PRO A 101 -30.28 -7.80 -24.27
C PRO A 101 -30.32 -9.25 -23.75
N LEU A 102 -29.17 -9.93 -23.75
CA LEU A 102 -29.07 -11.33 -23.33
C LEU A 102 -29.57 -11.56 -21.90
N VAL A 103 -29.16 -10.70 -20.96
CA VAL A 103 -29.58 -10.80 -19.55
C VAL A 103 -31.06 -10.48 -19.39
N ARG A 104 -31.57 -9.48 -20.10
CA ARG A 104 -32.99 -9.10 -20.04
C ARG A 104 -33.86 -10.27 -20.52
N ASP A 105 -33.58 -10.78 -21.71
CA ASP A 105 -34.35 -11.86 -22.33
C ASP A 105 -34.29 -13.12 -21.46
N SER A 106 -33.11 -13.45 -20.92
CA SER A 106 -32.95 -14.62 -20.04
C SER A 106 -33.74 -14.50 -18.73
N LEU A 107 -33.76 -13.31 -18.10
CA LEU A 107 -34.55 -13.10 -16.88
C LEU A 107 -36.06 -13.15 -17.17
N GLU A 108 -36.49 -12.69 -18.35
CA GLU A 108 -37.89 -12.80 -18.80
C GLU A 108 -38.28 -14.26 -19.05
N THR A 109 -37.40 -15.05 -19.68
CA THR A 109 -37.61 -16.49 -19.89
C THR A 109 -37.74 -17.24 -18.56
N ILE A 110 -36.85 -17.00 -17.59
CA ILE A 110 -36.95 -17.60 -16.26
C ILE A 110 -38.27 -17.18 -15.60
N ARG A 111 -38.65 -15.90 -15.70
CA ARG A 111 -39.90 -15.41 -15.09
C ARG A 111 -41.14 -16.02 -15.74
N ALA A 112 -41.13 -16.27 -17.04
CA ALA A 112 -42.22 -16.93 -17.75
C ALA A 112 -42.30 -18.43 -17.44
N GLY A 113 -41.16 -19.10 -17.25
CA GLY A 113 -41.06 -20.54 -17.03
C GLY A 113 -41.05 -21.00 -15.57
N PHE A 114 -40.82 -20.09 -14.61
CA PHE A 114 -40.74 -20.40 -13.18
C PHE A 114 -41.94 -19.83 -12.41
N SER A 115 -42.54 -20.64 -11.53
CA SER A 115 -43.77 -20.30 -10.80
C SER A 115 -43.67 -18.96 -10.07
N HIS A 116 -44.61 -18.04 -10.35
CA HIS A 116 -44.63 -16.70 -9.75
C HIS A 116 -44.73 -16.68 -8.21
N ASP A 117 -45.31 -17.73 -7.62
CA ASP A 117 -45.46 -17.84 -6.16
C ASP A 117 -44.22 -18.42 -5.45
N ARG A 118 -43.21 -18.90 -6.22
CA ARG A 118 -42.00 -19.52 -5.65
C ARG A 118 -40.82 -18.53 -5.65
N PRO A 119 -40.11 -18.38 -4.52
CA PRO A 119 -38.88 -17.59 -4.48
C PRO A 119 -37.79 -18.20 -5.38
N TRP A 120 -36.96 -17.35 -5.98
CA TRP A 120 -35.81 -17.74 -6.82
C TRP A 120 -34.61 -18.27 -6.01
N CYS A 121 -34.85 -18.68 -4.76
CA CYS A 121 -33.88 -19.30 -3.87
C CYS A 121 -34.58 -20.20 -2.85
N GLU A 122 -33.85 -21.17 -2.31
CA GLU A 122 -34.35 -22.05 -1.26
C GLU A 122 -34.37 -21.38 0.12
N ALA A 123 -34.99 -22.03 1.09
CA ALA A 123 -35.03 -21.55 2.47
C ALA A 123 -33.62 -21.48 3.08
N ARG A 124 -33.18 -20.28 3.45
CA ARG A 124 -31.84 -20.04 4.00
C ARG A 124 -31.79 -20.21 5.52
N ALA A 125 -30.72 -20.87 5.99
CA ALA A 125 -30.38 -20.91 7.40
C ALA A 125 -29.65 -19.62 7.80
N VAL A 126 -30.28 -18.80 8.64
CA VAL A 126 -29.74 -17.51 9.11
C VAL A 126 -29.56 -17.55 10.63
N PRO A 127 -28.50 -16.96 11.21
CA PRO A 127 -28.31 -16.89 12.66
C PRO A 127 -29.46 -16.14 13.36
N SER A 128 -29.93 -16.64 14.51
CA SER A 128 -30.95 -15.97 15.34
C SER A 128 -30.43 -14.68 15.96
N GLU A 129 -31.18 -13.57 15.87
CA GLU A 129 -30.91 -12.39 16.70
C GLU A 129 -31.25 -12.69 18.17
N PRO A 130 -30.42 -12.29 19.16
CA PRO A 130 -30.75 -12.50 20.56
C PRO A 130 -31.94 -11.62 20.97
N HIS A 131 -33.06 -12.26 21.34
CA HIS A 131 -34.21 -11.65 21.99
C HIS A 131 -33.91 -11.33 23.48
N ASP A 132 -34.02 -10.05 23.84
CA ASP A 132 -34.24 -9.41 25.16
C ASP A 132 -33.54 -9.89 26.46
N SER A 133 -32.86 -8.93 27.11
CA SER A 133 -33.07 -8.62 28.54
C SER A 133 -32.60 -7.19 28.91
N THR A 134 -33.55 -6.27 29.07
CA THR A 134 -33.60 -5.13 30.02
C THR A 134 -32.33 -4.32 30.35
N ALA A 135 -32.11 -3.20 29.66
CA ALA A 135 -31.46 -2.00 30.22
C ALA A 135 -31.88 -0.74 29.43
N PRO A 136 -32.41 0.32 30.07
CA PRO A 136 -32.86 1.52 29.38
C PRO A 136 -31.68 2.49 29.14
N ASN A 137 -31.75 3.20 28.01
CA ASN A 137 -30.91 4.35 27.63
C ASN A 137 -29.42 4.10 27.34
N GLN A 138 -29.14 3.53 26.17
CA GLN A 138 -28.01 3.98 25.34
C GLN A 138 -28.45 4.02 23.87
N HIS A 139 -28.23 5.17 23.22
CA HIS A 139 -28.49 5.35 21.80
C HIS A 139 -27.90 4.19 20.98
N PRO A 140 -28.66 3.60 20.04
CA PRO A 140 -28.20 2.46 19.28
C PRO A 140 -27.07 2.91 18.35
N ARG A 141 -25.82 2.70 18.76
CA ARG A 141 -24.70 2.64 17.85
C ARG A 141 -25.10 1.65 16.76
N LYS A 142 -25.14 2.10 15.49
CA LYS A 142 -25.22 1.22 14.32
C LYS A 142 -24.09 0.18 14.41
N ARG A 143 -24.36 -0.96 15.05
CA ARG A 143 -23.61 -2.20 14.83
C ARG A 143 -23.69 -2.41 13.33
N ARG A 144 -22.54 -2.35 12.65
CA ARG A 144 -22.45 -2.76 11.26
C ARG A 144 -22.84 -4.25 11.21
N ARG A 145 -24.10 -4.53 10.96
CA ARG A 145 -24.59 -5.86 10.59
C ARG A 145 -23.84 -6.28 9.33
N GLY A 146 -23.07 -7.36 9.44
CA GLY A 146 -22.21 -7.89 8.39
C GLY A 146 -20.73 -7.83 8.80
N ASN A 147 -20.34 -8.69 9.74
CA ASN A 147 -18.98 -9.23 9.85
C ASN A 147 -18.80 -10.32 10.94
N ASP A 148 -19.87 -10.92 11.49
CA ASP A 148 -19.70 -11.93 12.57
C ASP A 148 -19.04 -13.25 12.11
N TYR A 149 -18.68 -13.39 10.83
CA TYR A 149 -17.92 -14.54 10.29
C TYR A 149 -16.41 -14.26 10.08
N THR A 150 -15.87 -13.14 10.58
CA THR A 150 -14.45 -12.76 10.35
C THR A 150 -13.44 -13.52 11.23
N CYS A 151 -13.79 -14.66 11.82
CA CYS A 151 -12.89 -15.42 12.70
C CYS A 151 -12.20 -16.61 11.99
N LEU A 152 -12.06 -16.54 10.67
CA LEU A 152 -11.44 -17.58 9.83
C LEU A 152 -10.08 -17.09 9.32
N GLU A 153 -9.02 -17.63 9.92
CA GLU A 153 -7.63 -17.31 9.62
C GLU A 153 -7.29 -17.70 8.17
N SER A 154 -6.79 -16.75 7.38
CA SER A 154 -6.09 -17.04 6.12
C SER A 154 -4.71 -17.65 6.43
N ALA A 155 -4.17 -18.47 5.52
CA ALA A 155 -2.81 -18.97 5.68
C ALA A 155 -1.81 -17.82 5.91
N PRO A 156 -0.81 -17.98 6.80
CA PRO A 156 0.24 -16.98 7.00
C PRO A 156 1.01 -16.72 5.69
N ASP A 157 1.30 -15.45 5.38
CA ASP A 157 1.94 -15.03 4.12
C ASP A 157 3.34 -15.66 3.87
N ASP A 158 3.98 -16.24 4.90
CA ASP A 158 5.31 -16.86 4.85
C ASP A 158 5.30 -18.37 4.49
N HIS A 159 4.16 -18.92 4.04
CA HIS A 159 4.06 -20.34 3.70
C HIS A 159 4.74 -20.68 2.37
N ASP A 160 6.06 -20.81 2.40
CA ASP A 160 6.86 -21.36 1.32
C ASP A 160 6.79 -22.90 1.40
N SER A 161 5.71 -23.49 0.89
CA SER A 161 5.56 -24.96 0.79
C SER A 161 6.45 -25.51 -0.32
N THR A 162 7.76 -25.31 -0.16
CA THR A 162 8.82 -25.80 -1.06
C THR A 162 9.33 -27.18 -0.67
N LYS A 163 8.82 -27.75 0.43
CA LYS A 163 9.20 -29.09 0.86
C LYS A 163 8.40 -30.13 0.08
N ASN A 164 9.10 -31.08 -0.56
CA ASN A 164 8.56 -32.35 -1.03
C ASN A 164 8.11 -33.22 0.17
N GLU A 165 7.20 -32.73 1.00
CA GLU A 165 6.60 -33.50 2.09
C GLU A 165 5.51 -34.43 1.49
N PRO A 166 5.40 -35.68 1.98
CA PRO A 166 4.37 -36.59 1.52
C PRO A 166 2.97 -36.04 1.82
N PRO A 167 1.96 -36.33 0.98
CA PRO A 167 0.61 -35.85 1.20
C PRO A 167 0.04 -36.39 2.52
N ILE A 168 -0.56 -35.51 3.30
CA ILE A 168 -1.28 -35.85 4.52
C ILE A 168 -2.58 -36.54 4.13
N ILE A 169 -2.72 -37.81 4.51
CA ILE A 169 -3.93 -38.60 4.28
C ILE A 169 -4.81 -38.50 5.53
N LEU A 170 -6.02 -37.95 5.37
CA LEU A 170 -6.98 -37.85 6.45
C LEU A 170 -7.64 -39.20 6.72
N SER A 171 -7.85 -39.48 8.01
CA SER A 171 -8.63 -40.62 8.47
C SER A 171 -10.06 -40.18 8.75
N THR A 172 -11.06 -40.99 8.37
CA THR A 172 -12.47 -40.75 8.74
C THR A 172 -12.84 -41.35 10.09
N THR A 173 -12.00 -42.24 10.64
CA THR A 173 -12.26 -42.96 11.90
C THR A 173 -11.43 -42.44 13.08
N SER A 174 -10.33 -41.74 12.82
CA SER A 174 -9.47 -41.15 13.85
C SER A 174 -9.43 -39.63 13.79
N LEU A 175 -9.07 -39.00 14.91
CA LEU A 175 -8.92 -37.55 15.02
C LEU A 175 -7.76 -37.06 14.15
N ASN A 176 -8.00 -36.05 13.32
CA ASN A 176 -6.97 -35.36 12.51
C ASN A 176 -6.66 -34.00 13.15
N ASP A 177 -5.85 -34.01 14.21
CA ASP A 177 -5.51 -32.82 15.02
C ASP A 177 -4.16 -32.23 14.59
N PHE A 178 -4.12 -30.92 14.35
CA PHE A 178 -2.92 -30.16 13.96
C PHE A 178 -2.73 -28.92 14.85
N GLU A 179 -1.49 -28.51 15.07
CA GLU A 179 -1.16 -27.37 15.93
C GLU A 179 -1.42 -26.04 15.22
N ALA A 180 -1.13 -25.97 13.91
CA ALA A 180 -1.35 -24.78 13.11
C ALA A 180 -1.78 -25.11 11.69
N LEU A 181 -2.44 -24.14 11.02
CA LEU A 181 -2.76 -24.24 9.59
C LEU A 181 -1.51 -24.39 8.73
N SER A 182 -0.36 -23.90 9.22
CA SER A 182 0.94 -24.06 8.56
C SER A 182 1.41 -25.52 8.44
N ASP A 183 0.88 -26.42 9.26
CA ASP A 183 1.26 -27.83 9.20
C ASP A 183 0.61 -28.55 8.00
N LEU A 184 -0.30 -27.88 7.29
CA LEU A 184 -1.07 -28.42 6.19
C LEU A 184 -0.47 -27.98 4.85
N ALA A 185 0.31 -28.86 4.21
CA ALA A 185 0.84 -28.61 2.87
C ALA A 185 -0.10 -29.16 1.78
N ILE A 186 -0.11 -30.48 1.61
CA ILE A 186 -1.02 -31.21 0.72
C ILE A 186 -1.86 -32.14 1.57
N VAL A 187 -3.18 -31.99 1.52
CA VAL A 187 -4.11 -32.79 2.32
C VAL A 187 -5.06 -33.53 1.39
N LYS A 188 -5.27 -34.82 1.63
CA LYS A 188 -6.17 -35.67 0.85
C LYS A 188 -7.14 -36.40 1.75
N ASN A 189 -8.41 -36.38 1.36
CA ASN A 189 -9.42 -37.31 1.87
C ASN A 189 -9.73 -38.35 0.78
N PRO A 190 -9.13 -39.55 0.81
CA PRO A 190 -9.41 -40.60 -0.16
C PRO A 190 -10.70 -41.38 0.15
N SER A 191 -11.35 -41.12 1.29
CA SER A 191 -12.52 -41.85 1.74
C SER A 191 -13.79 -41.41 0.99
N PRO A 192 -14.78 -42.32 0.79
CA PRO A 192 -16.12 -41.95 0.34
C PRO A 192 -16.93 -41.18 1.40
N GLU A 193 -16.39 -41.01 2.61
CA GLU A 193 -17.00 -40.23 3.69
C GLU A 193 -16.22 -38.92 3.96
N PRO A 194 -16.90 -37.87 4.45
CA PRO A 194 -16.23 -36.61 4.81
C PRO A 194 -15.33 -36.80 6.04
N ALA A 195 -14.15 -36.17 6.02
CA ALA A 195 -13.21 -36.17 7.15
C ALA A 195 -13.28 -34.85 7.93
N ILE A 196 -13.06 -34.90 9.24
CA ILE A 196 -12.96 -33.70 10.10
C ILE A 196 -11.50 -33.41 10.40
N LEU A 197 -11.08 -32.19 10.10
CA LEU A 197 -9.76 -31.64 10.35
C LEU A 197 -9.85 -30.63 11.48
N ARG A 198 -9.02 -30.75 12.51
CA ARG A 198 -9.05 -29.85 13.67
C ARG A 198 -7.71 -29.13 13.83
N VAL A 199 -7.75 -27.81 14.00
CA VAL A 199 -6.56 -26.97 14.13
C VAL A 199 -6.68 -26.08 15.37
N LYS A 200 -5.62 -26.00 16.18
CA LYS A 200 -5.60 -25.12 17.37
C LYS A 200 -5.52 -23.64 16.99
N ARG A 201 -6.12 -22.77 17.80
CA ARG A 201 -6.17 -21.31 17.57
C ARG A 201 -4.91 -20.63 18.13
N TRP A 202 -4.28 -19.74 17.37
CA TRP A 202 -2.99 -19.10 17.73
C TRP A 202 -3.13 -17.84 18.63
N HIS A 203 -4.35 -17.44 19.02
CA HIS A 203 -4.55 -16.15 19.70
C HIS A 203 -3.88 -16.08 21.09
N ARG A 204 -3.02 -15.06 21.25
CA ARG A 204 -2.06 -14.86 22.35
C ARG A 204 -2.63 -14.48 23.73
N ASP A 205 -3.95 -14.51 23.93
CA ASP A 205 -4.58 -14.02 25.17
C ASP A 205 -5.62 -14.96 25.82
N GLU A 206 -5.97 -16.12 25.25
CA GLU A 206 -6.92 -17.04 25.89
C GLU A 206 -6.46 -18.50 25.76
N THR A 207 -5.86 -19.04 26.83
CA THR A 207 -5.37 -20.41 26.95
C THR A 207 -6.47 -21.50 26.94
N ASN A 208 -7.72 -21.17 26.58
CA ASN A 208 -8.88 -22.07 26.65
C ASN A 208 -9.86 -21.99 25.46
N SER A 209 -9.50 -21.35 24.34
CA SER A 209 -10.37 -21.32 23.15
C SER A 209 -10.48 -22.71 22.49
N PRO A 210 -11.69 -23.20 22.12
CA PRO A 210 -11.85 -24.48 21.44
C PRO A 210 -11.18 -24.44 20.05
N PRO A 211 -10.62 -25.57 19.58
CA PRO A 211 -9.95 -25.65 18.29
C PRO A 211 -10.95 -25.48 17.14
N CYS A 212 -10.48 -24.91 16.03
CA CYS A 212 -11.29 -24.72 14.82
C CYS A 212 -11.40 -26.06 14.07
N GLU A 213 -12.63 -26.47 13.75
CA GLU A 213 -12.89 -27.70 13.00
C GLU A 213 -13.29 -27.37 11.57
N TYR A 214 -12.71 -28.07 10.59
CA TYR A 214 -12.96 -27.95 9.17
C TYR A 214 -13.44 -29.29 8.60
N MET A 215 -14.45 -29.24 7.74
CA MET A 215 -15.00 -30.41 7.06
C MET A 215 -14.39 -30.56 5.67
N VAL A 216 -13.75 -31.69 5.43
CA VAL A 216 -13.10 -32.02 4.16
C VAL A 216 -13.98 -33.02 3.40
N PRO A 217 -14.54 -32.65 2.23
CA PRO A 217 -15.45 -33.50 1.46
C PRO A 217 -14.85 -34.85 1.06
N PRO A 218 -15.68 -35.86 0.73
CA PRO A 218 -15.24 -37.13 0.18
C PRO A 218 -14.40 -36.97 -1.09
N GLU A 219 -13.41 -37.84 -1.26
CA GLU A 219 -12.55 -37.92 -2.45
C GLU A 219 -11.89 -36.58 -2.87
N SER A 220 -11.82 -35.61 -1.96
CA SER A 220 -11.29 -34.28 -2.23
C SER A 220 -9.83 -34.15 -1.80
N SER A 221 -9.10 -33.25 -2.46
CA SER A 221 -7.72 -32.93 -2.12
C SER A 221 -7.54 -31.42 -2.12
N PHE A 222 -6.75 -30.89 -1.18
CA PHE A 222 -6.44 -29.47 -1.20
C PHE A 222 -4.99 -29.15 -0.89
N VAL A 223 -4.55 -28.02 -1.42
CA VAL A 223 -3.23 -27.44 -1.20
C VAL A 223 -3.42 -26.06 -0.59
N LEU A 224 -3.01 -25.89 0.66
CA LEU A 224 -3.05 -24.61 1.36
C LEU A 224 -1.74 -23.87 1.07
N CYS A 225 -1.78 -22.96 0.11
CA CYS A 225 -0.57 -22.25 -0.34
C CYS A 225 -0.87 -20.80 -0.76
N THR A 226 0.14 -19.94 -0.64
CA THR A 226 0.15 -18.62 -1.27
C THR A 226 0.69 -18.76 -2.70
N LEU A 227 -0.15 -18.47 -3.69
CA LEU A 227 0.22 -18.63 -5.10
C LEU A 227 1.20 -17.51 -5.53
N PRO A 228 2.34 -17.84 -6.16
CA PRO A 228 3.40 -16.89 -6.51
C PRO A 228 3.09 -16.10 -7.79
N LEU A 229 1.85 -15.62 -7.97
CA LEU A 229 1.40 -14.94 -9.19
C LEU A 229 2.10 -13.61 -9.46
N PHE A 230 2.88 -13.08 -8.52
CA PHE A 230 3.42 -11.72 -8.55
C PHE A 230 4.90 -11.64 -8.17
N LYS A 231 5.63 -12.76 -8.10
CA LYS A 231 7.07 -12.77 -7.80
C LYS A 231 7.86 -12.58 -9.10
N ASN A 232 8.66 -11.51 -9.18
CA ASN A 232 9.57 -11.28 -10.31
C ASN A 232 10.76 -12.26 -10.26
N GLU A 233 11.31 -12.65 -11.42
CA GLU A 233 12.48 -13.55 -11.54
C GLU A 233 13.70 -13.15 -10.69
N VAL A 234 13.80 -11.87 -10.30
CA VAL A 234 14.92 -11.32 -9.52
C VAL A 234 14.91 -11.77 -8.05
N ASP A 235 13.76 -12.22 -7.52
CA ASP A 235 13.60 -12.63 -6.12
C ASP A 235 13.74 -14.16 -5.91
N CYS A 236 13.97 -14.95 -6.96
CA CYS A 236 14.18 -16.40 -6.86
C CYS A 236 15.68 -16.74 -6.87
N PRO A 237 16.29 -17.17 -5.75
CA PRO A 237 17.60 -17.83 -5.82
C PRO A 237 17.45 -19.06 -6.72
N SER A 238 18.44 -19.29 -7.58
CA SER A 238 18.47 -20.24 -8.70
C SER A 238 18.37 -21.74 -8.32
N THR A 239 17.70 -22.08 -7.23
CA THR A 239 17.51 -23.43 -6.70
C THR A 239 16.07 -23.74 -6.26
N SER A 240 15.10 -22.82 -6.32
CA SER A 240 13.69 -23.17 -6.09
C SER A 240 13.07 -23.75 -7.35
N ASN A 241 12.63 -25.01 -7.31
CA ASN A 241 11.80 -25.60 -8.36
C ASN A 241 10.63 -24.66 -8.73
N ASN A 242 10.55 -24.21 -9.98
CA ASN A 242 9.46 -23.39 -10.53
C ASN A 242 8.14 -24.18 -10.56
N TYR A 243 7.41 -24.23 -9.45
CA TYR A 243 6.04 -24.75 -9.39
C TYR A 243 5.03 -23.59 -9.38
N PRO A 244 4.16 -23.44 -10.40
CA PRO A 244 3.13 -22.39 -10.43
C PRO A 244 2.12 -22.51 -9.29
N ILE A 245 1.84 -23.75 -8.85
CA ILE A 245 1.10 -24.06 -7.62
C ILE A 245 2.09 -24.76 -6.67
N PRO A 246 2.60 -24.06 -5.62
CA PRO A 246 3.52 -24.66 -4.66
C PRO A 246 2.92 -25.92 -4.03
N GLY A 247 3.71 -26.99 -3.93
CA GLY A 247 3.26 -28.28 -3.40
C GLY A 247 2.47 -29.16 -4.39
N LEU A 248 2.01 -28.65 -5.54
CA LEU A 248 1.35 -29.48 -6.55
C LEU A 248 2.36 -29.98 -7.59
N PRO A 249 2.56 -31.30 -7.77
CA PRO A 249 3.54 -31.81 -8.72
C PRO A 249 3.21 -31.42 -10.18
N GLN A 250 4.22 -31.08 -10.98
CA GLN A 250 4.04 -30.71 -12.40
C GLN A 250 3.43 -31.82 -13.28
N HIS A 251 3.59 -33.08 -12.88
CA HIS A 251 2.98 -34.22 -13.57
C HIS A 251 1.49 -34.39 -13.23
N GLN A 252 0.98 -33.70 -12.21
CA GLN A 252 -0.44 -33.70 -11.88
C GLN A 252 -1.18 -32.78 -12.86
N LYS A 253 -1.97 -33.39 -13.75
CA LYS A 253 -2.74 -32.70 -14.80
C LYS A 253 -4.25 -32.82 -14.55
N PHE A 254 -4.99 -31.83 -15.02
CA PHE A 254 -6.44 -31.74 -14.86
C PHE A 254 -7.15 -31.59 -16.21
N ASN A 255 -8.34 -32.19 -16.32
CA ASN A 255 -9.26 -31.97 -17.43
C ASN A 255 -9.99 -30.63 -17.29
N LEU A 256 -10.29 -30.20 -16.06
CA LEU A 256 -10.94 -28.94 -15.76
C LEU A 256 -10.09 -28.10 -14.79
N ILE A 257 -9.80 -26.86 -15.16
CA ILE A 257 -9.15 -25.88 -14.27
C ILE A 257 -10.08 -24.68 -14.12
N LEU A 258 -10.64 -24.48 -12.92
CA LEU A 258 -11.49 -23.34 -12.58
C LEU A 258 -10.69 -22.35 -11.73
N MET A 259 -10.71 -21.06 -12.07
CA MET A 259 -9.95 -20.03 -11.35
C MET A 259 -10.84 -18.84 -10.94
N ASP A 260 -10.69 -18.37 -9.69
CA ASP A 260 -11.25 -17.10 -9.20
C ASP A 260 -10.17 -16.13 -8.72
N PRO A 261 -9.35 -15.56 -9.63
CA PRO A 261 -8.21 -14.76 -9.23
C PRO A 261 -8.61 -13.45 -8.54
N PRO A 262 -7.74 -12.91 -7.66
CA PRO A 262 -8.01 -11.69 -6.91
C PRO A 262 -7.87 -10.44 -7.79
N TRP A 263 -8.90 -10.16 -8.60
CA TRP A 263 -8.90 -9.01 -9.51
C TRP A 263 -8.68 -7.68 -8.77
N PRO A 264 -7.82 -6.77 -9.28
CA PRO A 264 -7.62 -5.45 -8.71
C PRO A 264 -8.94 -4.68 -8.54
N ASN A 265 -9.28 -4.28 -7.31
CA ASN A 265 -10.49 -3.52 -7.03
C ASN A 265 -10.24 -2.32 -6.10
N LYS A 266 -10.50 -1.11 -6.61
CA LYS A 266 -10.27 0.16 -5.89
C LYS A 266 -11.12 0.29 -4.61
N SER A 267 -12.31 -0.31 -4.55
CA SER A 267 -13.21 -0.21 -3.38
C SER A 267 -12.79 -1.19 -2.27
N VAL A 268 -12.41 -2.41 -2.62
CA VAL A 268 -11.93 -3.45 -1.70
C VAL A 268 -10.58 -3.05 -1.08
N ARG A 269 -9.71 -2.39 -1.86
CA ARG A 269 -8.44 -1.83 -1.36
C ARG A 269 -8.63 -0.80 -0.23
N ARG A 270 -9.76 -0.09 -0.18
CA ARG A 270 -10.07 0.87 0.90
C ARG A 270 -10.63 0.19 2.15
N SER A 271 -11.21 -1.00 2.02
CA SER A 271 -11.81 -1.73 3.14
C SER A 271 -10.82 -2.65 3.86
N ARG A 272 -9.65 -2.96 3.27
CA ARG A 272 -8.63 -3.89 3.80
C ARG A 272 -9.14 -5.31 4.10
N HIS A 273 -10.29 -5.71 3.54
CA HIS A 273 -10.88 -7.02 3.85
C HIS A 273 -10.14 -8.19 3.16
N TYR A 274 -9.47 -7.96 2.02
CA TYR A 274 -8.58 -8.91 1.33
C TYR A 274 -7.43 -8.14 0.66
N GLN A 275 -6.25 -8.76 0.57
CA GLN A 275 -5.14 -8.21 -0.22
C GLN A 275 -5.55 -8.21 -1.70
N THR A 276 -5.65 -7.02 -2.31
CA THR A 276 -5.95 -6.85 -3.73
C THR A 276 -4.89 -5.94 -4.33
N HIS A 277 -4.20 -6.44 -5.35
CA HIS A 277 -3.03 -5.82 -5.95
C HIS A 277 -3.39 -4.68 -6.90
N HIS A 278 -2.40 -3.89 -7.34
CA HIS A 278 -2.63 -2.69 -8.15
C HIS A 278 -2.88 -3.05 -9.61
N TYR A 279 -3.68 -2.25 -10.35
CA TYR A 279 -3.92 -2.48 -11.78
C TYR A 279 -2.64 -2.43 -12.66
N SER A 280 -1.54 -1.92 -12.11
CA SER A 280 -0.22 -1.89 -12.75
C SER A 280 0.51 -3.24 -12.74
N GLU A 281 -0.01 -4.23 -12.01
CA GLU A 281 0.56 -5.58 -11.90
C GLU A 281 -0.27 -6.61 -12.69
N MET A 282 -1.14 -6.14 -13.60
CA MET A 282 -2.06 -7.01 -14.36
C MET A 282 -1.32 -7.96 -15.32
N ASP A 283 -0.19 -7.53 -15.89
CA ASP A 283 0.60 -8.34 -16.81
C ASP A 283 1.22 -9.55 -16.08
N VAL A 284 1.71 -9.32 -14.85
CA VAL A 284 2.28 -10.38 -14.00
C VAL A 284 1.21 -11.38 -13.56
N LEU A 285 0.01 -10.89 -13.19
CA LEU A 285 -1.14 -11.76 -12.93
C LEU A 285 -1.48 -12.62 -14.16
N THR A 286 -1.49 -12.01 -15.34
CA THR A 286 -1.80 -12.69 -16.61
C THR A 286 -0.79 -13.79 -16.90
N GLU A 287 0.49 -13.53 -16.67
CA GLU A 287 1.58 -14.51 -16.80
C GLU A 287 1.45 -15.65 -15.78
N GLY A 288 1.22 -15.35 -14.51
CA GLY A 288 1.01 -16.37 -13.47
C GLY A 288 -0.19 -17.27 -13.76
N LEU A 289 -1.31 -16.72 -14.23
CA LEU A 289 -2.47 -17.50 -14.65
C LEU A 289 -2.15 -18.40 -15.85
N ARG A 290 -1.42 -17.86 -16.84
CA ARG A 290 -0.96 -18.60 -18.03
C ARG A 290 -0.06 -19.77 -17.64
N ASP A 291 0.85 -19.59 -16.70
CA ASP A 291 1.77 -20.63 -16.27
C ASP A 291 1.07 -21.76 -15.53
N ILE A 292 0.10 -21.45 -14.65
CA ILE A 292 -0.73 -22.46 -14.01
C ILE A 292 -1.48 -23.29 -15.07
N LEU A 293 -2.09 -22.63 -16.06
CA LEU A 293 -2.80 -23.30 -17.15
C LEU A 293 -1.88 -24.18 -18.00
N ARG A 294 -0.70 -23.69 -18.37
CA ARG A 294 0.29 -24.45 -19.16
C ARG A 294 0.80 -25.68 -18.41
N VAL A 295 1.12 -25.52 -17.13
CA VAL A 295 1.72 -26.59 -16.32
C VAL A 295 0.70 -27.62 -15.86
N HIS A 296 -0.56 -27.28 -15.61
CA HIS A 296 -1.52 -28.22 -15.04
C HIS A 296 -2.62 -28.70 -15.99
N SER A 297 -2.65 -28.23 -17.25
CA SER A 297 -3.55 -28.79 -18.28
C SER A 297 -2.93 -30.00 -19.00
N HIS A 298 -3.77 -30.90 -19.53
CA HIS A 298 -3.29 -31.97 -20.40
C HIS A 298 -2.83 -31.40 -21.75
N ASP A 299 -1.83 -32.03 -22.35
CA ASP A 299 -1.30 -31.65 -23.67
C ASP A 299 -1.52 -32.80 -24.65
N HIS A 300 -2.07 -32.50 -25.83
CA HIS A 300 -2.39 -33.53 -26.83
C HIS A 300 -1.13 -34.09 -27.53
N LYS A 301 0.02 -33.42 -27.43
CA LYS A 301 1.26 -33.76 -28.16
C LYS A 301 2.09 -34.92 -27.54
N THR A 302 1.78 -35.40 -26.35
CA THR A 302 2.62 -36.39 -25.61
C THR A 302 2.21 -37.87 -25.75
N LYS A 303 1.64 -38.26 -26.90
CA LYS A 303 1.46 -39.69 -27.25
C LYS A 303 2.47 -40.20 -28.30
N GLN A 304 3.76 -39.95 -28.15
CA GLN A 304 4.81 -40.75 -28.83
C GLN A 304 6.07 -40.88 -27.94
N GLY A 305 6.17 -41.98 -27.19
CA GLY A 305 7.35 -42.40 -26.43
C GLY A 305 7.11 -43.80 -25.81
N PRO A 306 8.08 -44.72 -25.80
CA PRO A 306 7.82 -46.15 -25.73
C PRO A 306 7.33 -46.61 -24.34
N ARG A 307 6.36 -47.54 -24.35
CA ARG A 307 5.89 -48.28 -23.17
C ARG A 307 7.06 -48.87 -22.39
N GLN A 308 7.31 -48.35 -21.19
CA GLN A 308 8.02 -49.08 -20.14
C GLN A 308 6.98 -49.75 -19.22
N SER A 309 7.30 -50.98 -18.83
CA SER A 309 6.47 -51.92 -18.10
C SER A 309 6.16 -51.45 -16.67
N GLU A 310 4.89 -51.25 -16.35
CA GLU A 310 4.41 -51.26 -14.96
C GLU A 310 3.19 -52.19 -14.84
N THR A 311 3.29 -53.13 -13.90
CA THR A 311 2.38 -54.25 -13.64
C THR A 311 1.18 -53.88 -12.77
N HIS A 312 0.48 -52.79 -13.08
CA HIS A 312 -0.85 -52.49 -12.51
C HIS A 312 -1.73 -51.77 -13.54
N PRO A 313 -2.90 -52.34 -13.94
CA PRO A 313 -3.81 -51.65 -14.85
C PRO A 313 -4.48 -50.49 -14.11
N ARG A 314 -4.03 -49.25 -14.34
CA ARG A 314 -4.81 -48.05 -13.97
C ARG A 314 -5.94 -47.87 -14.98
N PRO A 315 -7.18 -47.56 -14.56
CA PRO A 315 -8.28 -47.29 -15.48
C PRO A 315 -7.92 -46.10 -16.37
N ALA A 316 -8.07 -46.28 -17.68
CA ALA A 316 -7.79 -45.25 -18.67
C ALA A 316 -8.86 -44.16 -18.61
N ILE A 317 -8.50 -42.98 -18.09
CA ILE A 317 -9.36 -41.79 -18.01
C ILE A 317 -9.77 -41.41 -19.44
N ARG A 318 -11.06 -41.62 -19.78
CA ARG A 318 -11.65 -41.44 -21.12
C ARG A 318 -12.32 -40.06 -21.26
N SER A 319 -11.57 -38.99 -21.05
CA SER A 319 -11.95 -37.65 -21.50
C SER A 319 -10.71 -36.97 -22.10
N GLU A 320 -10.69 -36.81 -23.43
CA GLU A 320 -9.57 -36.18 -24.14
C GLU A 320 -9.61 -34.65 -24.08
N GLN A 321 -10.62 -34.06 -23.44
CA GLN A 321 -10.84 -32.61 -23.45
C GLN A 321 -10.18 -31.92 -22.25
N SER A 322 -9.46 -30.82 -22.52
CA SER A 322 -8.96 -29.90 -21.49
C SER A 322 -9.71 -28.57 -21.55
N ILE A 323 -10.29 -28.19 -20.43
CA ILE A 323 -11.16 -27.03 -20.25
C ILE A 323 -10.57 -26.15 -19.15
N ALA A 324 -10.54 -24.86 -19.41
CA ALA A 324 -10.11 -23.86 -18.45
C ALA A 324 -11.18 -22.77 -18.33
N ALA A 325 -11.53 -22.40 -17.11
CA ALA A 325 -12.55 -21.41 -16.82
C ALA A 325 -12.02 -20.37 -15.83
N ILE A 326 -12.12 -19.08 -16.17
CA ILE A 326 -11.62 -17.97 -15.34
C ILE A 326 -12.76 -17.00 -15.06
N TRP A 327 -13.10 -16.83 -13.78
CA TRP A 327 -14.03 -15.78 -13.37
C TRP A 327 -13.40 -14.41 -13.58
N ILE A 328 -14.15 -13.48 -14.16
CA ILE A 328 -13.72 -12.09 -14.38
C ILE A 328 -14.73 -11.10 -13.81
N THR A 329 -14.22 -9.94 -13.38
CA THR A 329 -15.06 -8.77 -13.05
C THR A 329 -15.49 -8.02 -14.32
N ASN A 330 -16.38 -7.04 -14.15
CA ASN A 330 -16.97 -6.28 -15.25
C ASN A 330 -16.02 -5.33 -16.00
N ALA A 331 -14.75 -5.25 -15.58
CA ALA A 331 -13.76 -4.37 -16.17
C ALA A 331 -13.14 -4.98 -17.44
N GLU A 332 -13.05 -4.22 -18.53
CA GLU A 332 -12.43 -4.67 -19.78
C GLU A 332 -11.00 -5.22 -19.58
N LYS A 333 -10.22 -4.61 -18.68
CA LYS A 333 -8.85 -5.06 -18.39
C LYS A 333 -8.79 -6.47 -17.82
N ALA A 334 -9.74 -6.86 -16.97
CA ALA A 334 -9.80 -8.22 -16.42
C ALA A 334 -10.16 -9.24 -17.50
N ARG A 335 -11.09 -8.88 -18.39
CA ARG A 335 -11.44 -9.71 -19.55
C ARG A 335 -10.25 -9.92 -20.49
N ARG A 336 -9.54 -8.83 -20.83
CA ARG A 336 -8.34 -8.89 -21.68
C ARG A 336 -7.28 -9.82 -21.07
N ALA A 337 -6.98 -9.65 -19.78
CA ALA A 337 -6.04 -10.52 -19.05
C ALA A 337 -6.45 -12.00 -19.10
N ALA A 338 -7.72 -12.33 -18.86
CA ALA A 338 -8.20 -13.70 -18.93
C ALA A 338 -8.06 -14.30 -20.35
N TYR A 339 -8.39 -13.52 -21.39
CA TYR A 339 -8.25 -13.96 -22.78
C TYR A 339 -6.78 -14.20 -23.16
N GLU A 340 -5.88 -13.31 -22.75
CA GLU A 340 -4.43 -13.42 -23.00
C GLU A 340 -3.78 -14.58 -22.22
N ALA A 341 -4.29 -14.89 -21.02
CA ALA A 341 -3.85 -16.04 -20.24
C ALA A 341 -4.28 -17.36 -20.90
N LEU A 342 -5.57 -17.49 -21.27
CA LEU A 342 -6.11 -18.68 -21.93
C LEU A 342 -5.45 -18.92 -23.29
N SER A 343 -5.43 -17.91 -24.16
CA SER A 343 -4.85 -18.01 -25.51
C SER A 343 -3.35 -18.28 -25.44
N GLY A 344 -2.64 -17.61 -24.53
CA GLY A 344 -1.22 -17.84 -24.31
C GLY A 344 -0.90 -19.24 -23.77
N ALA A 345 -1.84 -19.91 -23.12
CA ALA A 345 -1.73 -21.30 -22.67
C ALA A 345 -2.20 -22.34 -23.72
N GLY A 346 -2.61 -21.89 -24.92
CA GLY A 346 -3.06 -22.75 -26.02
C GLY A 346 -4.54 -23.11 -25.98
N PHE A 347 -5.36 -22.41 -25.20
CA PHE A 347 -6.82 -22.60 -25.19
C PHE A 347 -7.49 -21.66 -26.20
N CYS A 348 -8.44 -22.19 -26.97
CA CYS A 348 -9.35 -21.39 -27.77
C CYS A 348 -10.57 -21.03 -26.91
N ILE A 349 -10.88 -19.74 -26.79
CA ILE A 349 -12.05 -19.28 -26.03
C ILE A 349 -13.31 -19.71 -26.79
N CYS A 350 -14.22 -20.41 -26.12
CA CYS A 350 -15.39 -21.02 -26.77
C CYS A 350 -16.73 -20.63 -26.14
N GLU A 351 -16.79 -20.40 -24.82
CA GLU A 351 -18.04 -19.97 -24.15
C GLU A 351 -17.81 -18.83 -23.14
N GLU A 352 -18.83 -18.00 -22.94
CA GLU A 352 -18.92 -17.05 -21.81
C GLU A 352 -20.18 -17.31 -21.01
N TRP A 353 -20.06 -17.53 -19.70
CA TRP A 353 -21.20 -17.69 -18.81
C TRP A 353 -21.39 -16.44 -17.96
N ILE A 354 -22.58 -15.85 -18.01
CA ILE A 354 -22.93 -14.61 -17.33
C ILE A 354 -23.69 -14.97 -16.06
N TRP A 355 -23.07 -14.77 -14.90
CA TRP A 355 -23.75 -14.92 -13.62
C TRP A 355 -24.42 -13.61 -13.21
N VAL A 356 -25.75 -13.59 -13.28
CA VAL A 356 -26.62 -12.45 -12.94
C VAL A 356 -27.12 -12.60 -11.51
N LYS A 357 -26.93 -11.55 -10.71
CA LYS A 357 -27.34 -11.46 -9.32
C LYS A 357 -28.74 -10.87 -9.25
N THR A 358 -29.67 -11.62 -8.68
CA THR A 358 -31.08 -11.24 -8.59
C THR A 358 -31.55 -11.09 -7.15
N THR A 359 -32.65 -10.37 -6.95
CA THR A 359 -33.47 -10.42 -5.74
C THR A 359 -34.22 -11.75 -5.68
N TRP A 360 -34.83 -12.03 -4.53
CA TRP A 360 -35.61 -13.24 -4.28
C TRP A 360 -36.79 -13.46 -5.25
N ASP A 361 -37.31 -12.40 -5.88
CA ASP A 361 -38.40 -12.39 -6.86
C ASP A 361 -37.91 -12.25 -8.31
N GLY A 362 -36.59 -12.33 -8.53
CA GLY A 362 -36.01 -12.35 -9.88
C GLY A 362 -35.82 -10.98 -10.53
N GLN A 363 -35.77 -9.88 -9.77
CA GLN A 363 -35.31 -8.58 -10.27
C GLN A 363 -33.79 -8.48 -10.18
N ALA A 364 -33.13 -7.73 -11.05
CA ALA A 364 -31.69 -7.50 -10.90
C ALA A 364 -31.39 -6.66 -9.64
N ILE A 365 -30.34 -7.02 -8.88
CA ILE A 365 -30.02 -6.32 -7.62
C ILE A 365 -29.56 -4.86 -7.80
N SER A 366 -29.22 -4.46 -9.03
CA SER A 366 -28.90 -3.10 -9.44
C SER A 366 -29.42 -2.88 -10.86
N ALA A 367 -29.53 -1.62 -11.28
CA ALA A 367 -29.98 -1.26 -12.61
C ALA A 367 -29.16 -2.00 -13.69
N LEU A 368 -29.87 -2.64 -14.63
CA LEU A 368 -29.25 -3.43 -15.70
C LEU A 368 -28.44 -2.55 -16.67
N ASP A 369 -28.89 -1.32 -16.90
CA ASP A 369 -28.24 -0.27 -17.67
C ASP A 369 -27.24 0.57 -16.85
N GLY A 370 -26.92 0.13 -15.63
CA GLY A 370 -26.09 0.87 -14.72
C GLY A 370 -24.62 0.99 -15.15
N LEU A 371 -24.05 2.18 -15.04
CA LEU A 371 -22.66 2.52 -15.38
C LEU A 371 -21.65 2.09 -14.29
N TRP A 372 -22.01 2.17 -13.00
CA TRP A 372 -21.05 1.97 -11.90
C TRP A 372 -21.10 0.59 -11.27
N ARG A 373 -22.30 0.00 -11.19
CA ARG A 373 -22.54 -1.30 -10.58
C ARG A 373 -23.42 -2.10 -11.53
N LYS A 374 -22.79 -3.06 -12.20
CA LYS A 374 -23.50 -4.01 -13.05
C LYS A 374 -23.87 -5.24 -12.22
N PRO A 375 -25.09 -5.79 -12.36
CA PRO A 375 -25.59 -6.87 -11.52
C PRO A 375 -25.06 -8.26 -11.94
N TYR A 376 -23.97 -8.34 -12.69
CA TYR A 376 -23.44 -9.61 -13.19
C TYR A 376 -21.92 -9.73 -13.04
N GLU A 377 -21.42 -10.95 -13.16
CA GLU A 377 -20.02 -11.34 -13.36
C GLU A 377 -19.94 -12.31 -14.55
N ILE A 378 -18.75 -12.47 -15.15
CA ILE A 378 -18.58 -13.34 -16.32
C ILE A 378 -17.58 -14.44 -15.99
N LEU A 379 -17.83 -15.65 -16.47
CA LEU A 379 -16.91 -16.78 -16.48
C LEU A 379 -16.50 -17.03 -17.93
N VAL A 380 -15.22 -16.83 -18.23
CA VAL A 380 -14.67 -17.06 -19.57
C VAL A 380 -14.18 -18.50 -19.63
N ILE A 381 -14.62 -19.26 -20.65
CA ILE A 381 -14.28 -20.66 -20.81
C ILE A 381 -13.51 -20.87 -22.11
N GLY A 382 -12.35 -21.50 -21.99
CA GLY A 382 -11.51 -21.94 -23.10
C GLY A 382 -11.41 -23.45 -23.18
N ARG A 383 -11.34 -23.97 -24.41
CA ARG A 383 -11.11 -25.37 -24.73
C ARG A 383 -9.82 -25.52 -25.52
N LYS A 384 -9.02 -26.50 -25.15
CA LYS A 384 -7.80 -26.84 -25.88
C LYS A 384 -8.17 -27.69 -27.10
N SER A 385 -7.86 -27.21 -28.32
CA SER A 385 -8.26 -27.87 -29.58
C SER A 385 -7.33 -29.05 -29.93
N SER A 386 -7.89 -30.08 -30.57
CA SER A 386 -7.19 -31.27 -31.08
C SER A 386 -6.82 -31.19 -32.58
N LEU A 387 -7.18 -30.11 -33.30
CA LEU A 387 -6.92 -30.00 -34.73
C LEU A 387 -5.55 -29.37 -35.06
N ASP A 388 -4.80 -30.08 -35.90
CA ASP A 388 -3.56 -29.69 -36.55
C ASP A 388 -3.66 -28.34 -37.29
N VAL A 389 -2.60 -27.53 -37.17
CA VAL A 389 -2.22 -26.56 -38.21
C VAL A 389 -0.88 -27.04 -38.73
N ASP A 390 -0.89 -27.39 -40.02
CA ASP A 390 0.19 -28.00 -40.76
C ASP A 390 1.49 -27.19 -40.80
N ILE A 391 2.56 -27.97 -40.87
CA ILE A 391 3.97 -27.63 -40.93
C ILE A 391 4.29 -26.88 -42.23
N ASN A 392 4.70 -25.62 -42.09
CA ASN A 392 5.76 -25.03 -42.91
C ASN A 392 6.44 -23.91 -42.11
N GLY A 393 7.73 -24.11 -41.82
CA GLY A 393 8.50 -23.25 -40.94
C GLY A 393 8.71 -21.86 -41.52
N THR A 394 8.18 -20.85 -40.83
CA THR A 394 8.79 -19.54 -40.55
C THR A 394 7.78 -18.68 -39.81
N SER A 395 7.92 -18.53 -38.49
CA SER A 395 7.48 -17.30 -37.80
C SER A 395 8.08 -17.23 -36.39
N ASN A 396 9.16 -16.47 -36.27
CA ASN A 396 9.68 -15.95 -35.01
C ASN A 396 8.81 -14.78 -34.50
N ASN A 397 7.47 -14.92 -34.58
CA ASN A 397 6.52 -13.91 -34.15
C ASN A 397 5.43 -14.62 -33.35
N ALA A 398 5.55 -14.65 -32.02
CA ALA A 398 4.35 -14.64 -31.19
C ALA A 398 3.49 -13.44 -31.66
N PRO A 399 2.16 -13.59 -31.84
CA PRO A 399 1.35 -12.51 -32.37
C PRO A 399 1.51 -11.27 -31.48
N THR A 400 1.91 -10.17 -32.09
CA THR A 400 2.02 -8.86 -31.43
C THR A 400 0.63 -8.44 -30.96
N LEU A 401 0.56 -7.84 -29.77
CA LEU A 401 -0.68 -7.48 -29.06
C LEU A 401 -1.74 -6.82 -29.97
N PRO A 402 -3.02 -7.22 -29.86
CA PRO A 402 -4.10 -6.64 -30.65
C PRO A 402 -4.51 -5.23 -30.15
N GLN A 403 -4.85 -4.34 -31.09
CA GLN A 403 -5.47 -3.03 -30.83
C GLN A 403 -6.95 -3.19 -30.42
N MET A 404 -7.60 -2.09 -30.02
CA MET A 404 -8.97 -2.05 -29.48
C MET A 404 -10.03 -2.75 -30.37
N ASP A 405 -9.80 -2.87 -31.68
CA ASP A 405 -10.70 -3.55 -32.63
C ASP A 405 -10.74 -5.08 -32.47
N ASP A 406 -9.71 -5.71 -31.92
CA ASP A 406 -9.59 -7.16 -31.89
C ASP A 406 -10.26 -7.83 -30.68
N LEU A 407 -10.47 -7.11 -29.56
CA LEU A 407 -11.29 -7.64 -28.44
C LEU A 407 -12.76 -7.80 -28.83
N THR A 408 -13.28 -6.87 -29.63
CA THR A 408 -14.63 -6.95 -30.17
C THR A 408 -14.74 -8.12 -31.15
N ARG A 409 -13.76 -8.30 -32.05
CA ARG A 409 -13.67 -9.48 -32.94
C ARG A 409 -13.58 -10.80 -32.18
N MET A 410 -12.76 -10.88 -31.13
CA MET A 410 -12.69 -12.08 -30.29
C MET A 410 -14.03 -12.35 -29.59
N SER A 411 -14.71 -11.32 -29.12
CA SER A 411 -16.05 -11.49 -28.54
C SER A 411 -17.09 -11.96 -29.57
N GLU A 412 -16.99 -11.49 -30.82
CA GLU A 412 -17.82 -11.96 -31.93
C GLU A 412 -17.54 -13.42 -32.32
N THR A 413 -16.30 -13.90 -32.16
CA THR A 413 -15.96 -15.32 -32.42
C THR A 413 -16.53 -16.30 -31.39
N ILE A 414 -17.01 -15.82 -30.24
CA ILE A 414 -17.60 -16.67 -29.20
C ILE A 414 -19.03 -17.02 -29.61
N THR A 415 -19.24 -18.29 -29.94
CA THR A 415 -20.51 -18.79 -30.49
C THR A 415 -21.56 -19.05 -29.41
N THR A 416 -21.17 -19.30 -28.16
CA THR A 416 -22.09 -19.75 -27.11
C THR A 416 -21.98 -18.87 -25.87
N ARG A 417 -23.13 -18.35 -25.41
CA ARG A 417 -23.25 -17.61 -24.15
C ARG A 417 -24.35 -18.20 -23.30
N ARG A 418 -24.06 -18.42 -22.02
CA ARG A 418 -25.01 -18.97 -21.05
C ARG A 418 -25.31 -17.95 -19.96
N VAL A 419 -26.53 -17.93 -19.44
CA VAL A 419 -26.92 -17.05 -18.35
C VAL A 419 -27.27 -17.87 -17.12
N ILE A 420 -26.65 -17.54 -16.00
CA ILE A 420 -26.90 -18.14 -14.70
C ILE A 420 -27.50 -17.05 -13.82
N ALA A 421 -28.78 -17.14 -13.49
CA ALA A 421 -29.40 -16.30 -12.47
C ALA A 421 -29.24 -16.96 -11.10
N ALA A 422 -28.87 -16.19 -10.09
CA ALA A 422 -28.92 -16.66 -8.71
C ALA A 422 -29.09 -15.51 -7.73
N VAL A 423 -29.81 -15.77 -6.64
CA VAL A 423 -29.90 -14.82 -5.52
C VAL A 423 -28.57 -14.82 -4.78
N PRO A 424 -27.86 -13.68 -4.68
CA PRO A 424 -26.55 -13.64 -4.05
C PRO A 424 -26.67 -13.98 -2.57
N ASP A 425 -25.59 -14.52 -2.03
CA ASP A 425 -25.45 -14.85 -0.62
C ASP A 425 -24.45 -13.89 0.04
N LEU A 426 -23.26 -14.36 0.42
CA LEU A 426 -22.18 -13.52 0.90
C LEU A 426 -21.40 -12.91 -0.28
N HIS A 427 -20.82 -11.71 -0.07
CA HIS A 427 -20.12 -10.92 -1.10
C HIS A 427 -18.96 -11.66 -1.83
N SER A 428 -18.49 -12.78 -1.31
CA SER A 428 -17.36 -13.57 -1.82
C SER A 428 -17.71 -15.02 -2.18
N ARG A 429 -19.00 -15.40 -2.13
CA ARG A 429 -19.47 -16.78 -2.33
C ARG A 429 -20.15 -16.91 -3.69
N LYS A 430 -19.51 -17.62 -4.61
CA LYS A 430 -19.98 -17.90 -5.97
C LYS A 430 -20.80 -19.18 -6.01
N PRO A 431 -21.72 -19.35 -6.98
CA PRO A 431 -22.41 -20.62 -7.20
C PRO A 431 -21.38 -21.72 -7.47
N ASN A 432 -21.60 -22.91 -6.90
CA ASN A 432 -20.82 -24.08 -7.29
C ASN A 432 -21.32 -24.57 -8.65
N LEU A 433 -20.42 -24.70 -9.62
CA LEU A 433 -20.77 -25.00 -11.01
C LEU A 433 -20.53 -26.47 -11.40
N LYS A 434 -20.17 -27.35 -10.45
CA LYS A 434 -19.81 -28.75 -10.74
C LYS A 434 -20.86 -29.46 -11.59
N SER A 435 -22.13 -29.42 -11.18
CA SER A 435 -23.23 -30.06 -11.91
C SER A 435 -23.40 -29.52 -13.33
N ILE A 436 -23.23 -28.21 -13.52
CA ILE A 436 -23.35 -27.59 -14.85
C ILE A 436 -22.15 -27.98 -15.73
N PHE A 437 -20.92 -27.96 -15.20
CA PHE A 437 -19.73 -28.41 -15.95
C PHE A 437 -19.85 -29.88 -16.36
N GLU A 438 -20.29 -30.75 -15.45
CA GLU A 438 -20.52 -32.17 -15.72
C GLU A 438 -21.55 -32.37 -16.83
N ASN A 439 -22.68 -31.67 -16.76
CA ASN A 439 -23.74 -31.76 -17.76
C ASN A 439 -23.34 -31.21 -19.13
N VAL A 440 -22.60 -30.09 -19.18
CA VAL A 440 -22.27 -29.40 -20.43
C VAL A 440 -21.08 -30.01 -21.14
N PHE A 441 -20.03 -30.42 -20.42
CA PHE A 441 -18.75 -30.79 -21.02
C PHE A 441 -18.33 -32.23 -20.83
N PHE A 442 -18.80 -32.90 -19.78
CA PHE A 442 -18.33 -34.23 -19.41
C PHE A 442 -19.41 -35.31 -19.51
N THR A 443 -20.59 -34.97 -20.02
CA THR A 443 -21.68 -35.93 -20.26
C THR A 443 -21.80 -36.21 -21.75
N GLU A 444 -21.55 -37.45 -22.15
CA GLU A 444 -21.76 -37.93 -23.52
C GLU A 444 -22.80 -39.07 -23.52
N ALA A 445 -23.79 -39.00 -24.41
CA ALA A 445 -24.88 -39.98 -24.51
C ALA A 445 -25.59 -40.29 -23.17
N GLY A 446 -25.68 -39.30 -22.27
CA GLY A 446 -26.33 -39.44 -20.95
C GLY A 446 -25.47 -40.15 -19.89
N GLN A 447 -24.20 -40.44 -20.19
CA GLN A 447 -23.24 -40.99 -19.23
C GLN A 447 -22.13 -39.97 -18.92
N LEU A 448 -21.85 -39.79 -17.63
CA LEU A 448 -20.80 -38.91 -17.13
C LEU A 448 -19.44 -39.58 -17.27
N GLN A 449 -18.53 -38.95 -18.02
CA GLN A 449 -17.15 -39.39 -18.17
C GLN A 449 -16.33 -39.15 -16.88
N GLU A 450 -15.31 -39.96 -16.67
CA GLU A 450 -14.30 -39.68 -15.64
C GLU A 450 -13.44 -38.49 -16.06
N TYR A 451 -13.31 -37.51 -15.17
CA TYR A 451 -12.49 -36.31 -15.37
C TYR A 451 -11.80 -35.93 -14.06
N SER A 452 -10.67 -35.24 -14.16
CA SER A 452 -10.02 -34.61 -13.01
C SER A 452 -10.19 -33.09 -13.06
N ALA A 453 -10.45 -32.47 -11.91
CA ALA A 453 -10.66 -31.03 -11.81
C ALA A 453 -9.86 -30.40 -10.67
N VAL A 454 -9.47 -29.15 -10.86
CA VAL A 454 -8.87 -28.30 -9.82
C VAL A 454 -9.52 -26.92 -9.79
N GLU A 455 -9.85 -26.45 -8.60
CA GLU A 455 -10.26 -25.08 -8.33
C GLU A 455 -9.07 -24.30 -7.72
N VAL A 456 -8.65 -23.24 -8.39
CA VAL A 456 -7.54 -22.37 -7.98
C VAL A 456 -8.13 -21.06 -7.44
N PHE A 457 -7.58 -20.57 -6.32
CA PHE A 457 -8.19 -19.54 -5.47
C PHE A 457 -9.49 -20.00 -4.81
N ALA A 458 -9.60 -21.31 -4.55
CA ALA A 458 -10.77 -21.91 -3.95
C ALA A 458 -11.05 -21.30 -2.56
N ARG A 459 -12.34 -21.19 -2.24
CA ARG A 459 -12.84 -20.80 -0.90
C ARG A 459 -13.75 -21.84 -0.27
N ASN A 460 -14.23 -22.77 -1.09
CA ASN A 460 -15.00 -23.94 -0.70
C ASN A 460 -14.29 -25.17 -1.29
N LEU A 461 -14.37 -26.30 -0.60
CA LEU A 461 -13.98 -27.59 -1.17
C LEU A 461 -15.16 -28.23 -1.89
N THR A 462 -14.86 -28.90 -3.00
CA THR A 462 -15.81 -29.68 -3.81
C THR A 462 -15.42 -31.15 -3.78
N ALA A 463 -16.35 -32.06 -3.51
CA ALA A 463 -16.10 -33.50 -3.48
C ALA A 463 -15.57 -34.00 -4.83
N GLY A 464 -14.52 -34.83 -4.80
CA GLY A 464 -13.85 -35.35 -6.01
C GLY A 464 -12.98 -34.33 -6.77
N TRP A 465 -12.90 -33.07 -6.34
CA TRP A 465 -12.06 -32.04 -6.97
C TRP A 465 -10.82 -31.75 -6.13
N TRP A 466 -9.78 -31.24 -6.80
CA TRP A 466 -8.66 -30.59 -6.14
C TRP A 466 -8.99 -29.11 -5.88
N ALA A 467 -8.42 -28.55 -4.82
CA ALA A 467 -8.55 -27.15 -4.49
C ALA A 467 -7.20 -26.55 -4.09
N ALA A 468 -6.89 -25.33 -4.51
CA ALA A 468 -5.62 -24.67 -4.18
C ALA A 468 -5.83 -23.19 -3.83
N GLY A 469 -5.18 -22.73 -2.77
CA GLY A 469 -5.16 -21.32 -2.39
C GLY A 469 -5.02 -21.09 -0.88
N ASN A 470 -4.82 -19.84 -0.48
CA ASN A 470 -4.63 -19.43 0.91
C ASN A 470 -5.95 -19.28 1.71
N GLU A 471 -7.10 -19.35 1.03
CA GLU A 471 -8.45 -19.33 1.61
C GLU A 471 -9.21 -20.64 1.40
N VAL A 472 -8.53 -21.72 1.01
CA VAL A 472 -9.15 -22.98 0.54
C VAL A 472 -10.10 -23.64 1.55
N LEU A 473 -9.90 -23.41 2.85
CA LEU A 473 -10.73 -23.95 3.94
C LEU A 473 -11.79 -22.98 4.47
N ARG A 474 -11.88 -21.77 3.92
CA ARG A 474 -12.61 -20.64 4.50
C ARG A 474 -14.08 -20.96 4.82
N PHE A 475 -14.81 -21.57 3.91
CA PHE A 475 -16.23 -21.89 4.12
C PHE A 475 -16.46 -23.36 4.50
N ASN A 476 -15.38 -24.11 4.72
CA ASN A 476 -15.41 -25.50 5.18
C ASN A 476 -15.37 -25.62 6.70
N ALA A 477 -15.15 -24.52 7.43
CA ALA A 477 -15.21 -24.52 8.88
C ALA A 477 -16.60 -24.92 9.39
N ARG A 478 -16.65 -25.74 10.44
CA ARG A 478 -17.87 -26.27 11.05
C ARG A 478 -18.85 -25.17 11.47
N GLU A 479 -18.33 -24.01 11.88
CA GLU A 479 -19.12 -22.84 12.24
C GLU A 479 -19.98 -22.30 11.08
N CYS A 480 -19.62 -22.61 9.83
CA CYS A 480 -20.39 -22.22 8.65
C CYS A 480 -21.58 -23.15 8.36
N TRP A 481 -21.78 -24.25 9.12
CA TRP A 481 -22.76 -25.30 8.80
C TRP A 481 -23.67 -25.60 9.98
N VAL A 482 -24.92 -25.97 9.69
CA VAL A 482 -25.90 -26.34 10.73
C VAL A 482 -26.56 -27.68 10.43
N ASP A 483 -26.69 -28.51 11.47
CA ASP A 483 -27.45 -29.76 11.45
C ASP A 483 -28.95 -29.48 11.70
N LEU A 484 -29.83 -30.05 10.88
CA LEU A 484 -31.29 -29.83 10.85
C LEU A 484 -32.08 -30.26 12.12
N GLY A 485 -31.42 -30.57 13.24
CA GLY A 485 -32.05 -30.95 14.52
C GLY A 485 -31.89 -29.93 15.66
N SER A 486 -31.12 -28.85 15.47
CA SER A 486 -30.83 -27.87 16.53
C SER A 486 -31.87 -26.75 16.56
N LYS A 487 -32.56 -26.57 17.71
CA LYS A 487 -33.64 -25.60 17.98
C LYS A 487 -33.29 -24.09 17.82
N ARG A 488 -32.19 -23.72 17.16
CA ARG A 488 -31.63 -22.35 17.14
C ARG A 488 -31.56 -21.66 15.77
N VAL A 489 -32.23 -22.16 14.74
CA VAL A 489 -32.24 -21.53 13.39
C VAL A 489 -33.63 -21.01 13.06
N GLN A 490 -33.72 -19.74 12.67
CA GLN A 490 -34.94 -19.16 12.12
C GLN A 490 -34.88 -19.27 10.59
N THR A 491 -35.77 -20.07 10.01
CA THR A 491 -35.95 -20.17 8.55
C THR A 491 -36.72 -18.95 8.07
N CYS A 492 -36.09 -18.10 7.25
CA CYS A 492 -36.69 -16.86 6.76
C CYS A 492 -37.58 -17.06 5.53
N LEU A 493 -38.56 -17.97 5.58
CA LEU A 493 -39.62 -18.10 4.56
C LEU A 493 -40.91 -18.64 5.19
N ASN A 494 -41.57 -17.86 6.05
CA ASN A 494 -42.98 -18.09 6.38
C ASN A 494 -43.82 -17.03 5.65
N VAL A 495 -44.40 -17.43 4.52
CA VAL A 495 -45.52 -16.73 3.89
C VAL A 495 -46.80 -17.38 4.41
N HIS A 496 -47.39 -16.76 5.44
CA HIS A 496 -48.85 -16.68 5.66
C HIS A 496 -49.08 -15.90 6.96
N ASP A 497 -49.35 -14.61 6.83
CA ASP A 497 -50.06 -13.88 7.87
C ASP A 497 -51.08 -12.94 7.20
N PRO A 498 -52.38 -13.30 7.16
CA PRO A 498 -53.40 -12.52 6.46
C PRO A 498 -53.99 -11.39 7.30
N ASN A 499 -53.42 -11.03 8.45
CA ASN A 499 -54.00 -10.05 9.36
C ASN A 499 -53.01 -8.98 9.82
N PHE A 500 -52.79 -7.93 9.01
CA PHE A 500 -52.35 -6.65 9.57
C PHE A 500 -53.00 -5.48 8.84
N HIS A 501 -54.25 -5.20 9.19
CA HIS A 501 -54.94 -3.97 8.82
C HIS A 501 -54.48 -2.80 9.69
N HIS A 502 -54.27 -1.67 9.02
CA HIS A 502 -54.50 -0.29 9.45
C HIS A 502 -54.23 0.10 10.90
N LYS A 503 -53.22 0.96 11.08
CA LYS A 503 -53.42 2.20 11.84
C LYS A 503 -52.69 3.36 11.18
N SER A 504 -53.52 4.27 10.70
CA SER A 504 -53.22 5.58 10.15
C SER A 504 -52.76 6.58 11.22
N SER A 505 -51.97 7.54 10.74
CA SER A 505 -51.95 8.96 11.13
C SER A 505 -51.64 9.31 12.59
N THR A 506 -50.39 9.73 12.82
CA THR A 506 -50.13 11.01 13.49
C THR A 506 -49.08 11.77 12.69
N LEU A 507 -49.50 12.92 12.16
CA LEU A 507 -48.63 13.96 11.64
C LEU A 507 -47.56 14.27 12.69
N TYR A 508 -46.29 14.05 12.34
CA TYR A 508 -45.19 14.83 12.90
C TYR A 508 -44.62 15.68 11.76
N ASP A 509 -44.64 16.96 12.08
CA ASP A 509 -44.34 18.13 11.29
C ASP A 509 -43.15 17.96 10.32
N SER A 510 -43.46 17.95 9.03
CA SER A 510 -42.51 17.96 7.92
C SER A 510 -41.94 19.36 7.65
N SER A 511 -41.59 20.10 8.72
CA SER A 511 -40.96 21.43 8.65
C SER A 511 -39.66 21.57 9.46
N GLU A 512 -39.23 20.55 10.23
CA GLU A 512 -37.92 20.54 10.89
C GLU A 512 -36.85 19.67 10.19
N MET A 513 -37.21 18.76 9.29
CA MET A 513 -36.22 17.96 8.54
C MET A 513 -35.75 18.59 7.22
N ALA A 514 -36.33 19.72 6.82
CA ALA A 514 -35.94 20.47 5.62
C ALA A 514 -34.86 21.54 5.87
N LYS A 515 -34.43 21.74 7.14
CA LYS A 515 -33.29 22.61 7.48
C LYS A 515 -32.01 21.84 7.85
N ASP A 516 -32.09 20.53 8.06
CA ASP A 516 -30.91 19.70 8.37
C ASP A 516 -30.33 18.96 7.15
N GLN A 517 -31.00 19.02 5.99
CA GLN A 517 -30.49 18.44 4.73
C GLN A 517 -29.76 19.43 3.81
N GLU A 518 -29.64 20.71 4.21
CA GLU A 518 -28.70 21.66 3.59
C GLU A 518 -27.34 21.73 4.29
N ASN A 519 -27.15 21.00 5.41
CA ASN A 519 -25.89 20.96 6.17
C ASN A 519 -25.37 19.54 6.42
N GLY A 520 -25.50 18.65 5.43
CA GLY A 520 -24.80 17.36 5.39
C GLY A 520 -23.29 17.56 5.24
N SER A 521 -22.62 17.80 6.36
CA SER A 521 -21.19 18.04 6.46
C SER A 521 -20.38 16.92 5.80
N VAL A 522 -19.38 17.37 5.04
CA VAL A 522 -18.20 16.63 4.60
C VAL A 522 -17.77 15.68 5.71
N ASN A 523 -17.83 14.36 5.47
CA ASN A 523 -17.33 13.35 6.40
C ASN A 523 -15.89 13.74 6.80
N ASP A 524 -15.72 14.13 8.05
CA ASP A 524 -14.63 15.01 8.42
C ASP A 524 -13.31 14.24 8.36
N SER A 525 -12.43 14.65 7.45
CA SER A 525 -11.04 14.17 7.35
C SER A 525 -10.23 14.39 8.65
N SER A 526 -10.82 15.08 9.64
CA SER A 526 -10.26 15.40 10.95
C SER A 526 -10.45 14.32 12.03
N GLU A 527 -11.14 13.20 11.77
CA GLU A 527 -11.35 12.16 12.80
C GLU A 527 -10.03 11.59 13.36
N ARG A 528 -10.02 11.28 14.66
CA ARG A 528 -8.84 10.77 15.37
C ARG A 528 -8.37 9.44 14.80
N PRO A 529 -7.05 9.21 14.61
CA PRO A 529 -6.54 7.90 14.22
C PRO A 529 -6.99 6.81 15.19
N LYS A 530 -7.50 5.68 14.65
CA LYS A 530 -8.06 4.58 15.45
C LYS A 530 -7.02 3.85 16.31
N CYS A 531 -5.74 4.03 16.03
CA CYS A 531 -4.64 3.45 16.80
C CYS A 531 -4.49 4.06 18.21
N PHE A 532 -5.05 5.25 18.46
CA PHE A 532 -4.98 5.89 19.78
C PHE A 532 -6.27 5.67 20.58
N THR A 533 -6.08 5.26 21.83
CA THR A 533 -7.18 5.06 22.80
C THR A 533 -7.78 6.38 23.25
N SER A 534 -6.93 7.40 23.48
CA SER A 534 -7.29 8.74 23.96
C SER A 534 -6.63 9.86 23.13
N THR A 535 -7.25 11.04 23.10
CA THR A 535 -6.66 12.26 22.50
C THR A 535 -5.38 12.67 23.23
N PHE A 536 -5.27 12.37 24.53
CA PHE A 536 -4.06 12.61 25.30
C PHE A 536 -2.87 11.79 24.79
N GLN A 537 -3.10 10.52 24.44
CA GLN A 537 -2.06 9.63 23.90
C GLN A 537 -1.55 10.11 22.54
N GLU A 538 -2.46 10.62 21.70
CA GLU A 538 -2.10 11.19 20.39
C GLU A 538 -1.28 12.48 20.52
N VAL A 539 -1.68 13.41 21.39
CA VAL A 539 -0.93 14.65 21.62
C VAL A 539 0.47 14.32 22.12
N LEU A 540 0.59 13.34 23.02
CA LEU A 540 1.87 12.91 23.54
C LEU A 540 2.73 12.22 22.48
N PHE A 541 2.13 11.43 21.58
CA PHE A 541 2.84 10.88 20.41
C PHE A 541 3.39 11.97 19.49
N VAL A 542 2.56 12.97 19.14
CA VAL A 542 3.00 14.11 18.31
C VAL A 542 4.10 14.90 19.01
N LEU A 543 4.00 15.09 20.34
CA LEU A 543 5.05 15.74 21.14
C LEU A 543 6.35 14.93 21.12
N THR A 544 6.30 13.61 21.29
CA THR A 544 7.48 12.73 21.19
C THR A 544 8.12 12.81 19.80
N ALA A 545 7.32 12.80 18.73
CA ALA A 545 7.83 12.96 17.36
C ALA A 545 8.44 14.36 17.12
N THR A 546 7.88 15.39 17.75
CA THR A 546 8.44 16.76 17.73
C THR A 546 9.80 16.81 18.42
N MET A 547 9.93 16.16 19.58
CA MET A 547 11.22 16.06 20.28
C MET A 547 12.24 15.23 19.51
N ALA A 548 11.82 14.21 18.76
CA ALA A 548 12.70 13.40 17.92
C ALA A 548 13.46 14.24 16.88
N ILE A 549 12.77 15.06 16.09
CA ILE A 549 13.44 15.96 15.14
C ILE A 549 14.17 17.10 15.85
N GLY A 550 13.67 17.50 17.02
CA GLY A 550 14.34 18.48 17.88
C GLY A 550 15.67 18.01 18.49
N GLN A 551 15.98 16.70 18.54
CA GLN A 551 17.18 16.15 19.22
C GLN A 551 18.48 16.87 18.87
N GLN A 552 18.76 16.96 17.57
CA GLN A 552 19.97 17.62 17.10
C GLN A 552 19.98 19.11 17.46
N SER A 553 18.82 19.77 17.34
CA SER A 553 18.68 21.20 17.64
C SER A 553 18.81 21.49 19.15
N PHE A 554 18.28 20.61 20.00
CA PHE A 554 18.47 20.64 21.46
C PHE A 554 19.93 20.51 21.84
N PHE A 555 20.62 19.54 21.25
CA PHE A 555 22.05 19.37 21.46
C PHE A 555 22.82 20.61 21.00
N GLN A 556 22.57 21.11 19.79
CA GLN A 556 23.22 22.31 19.27
C GLN A 556 22.98 23.55 20.15
N GLY A 557 21.73 23.79 20.57
CA GLY A 557 21.42 24.89 21.48
C GLY A 557 22.13 24.76 22.83
N CYS A 558 22.19 23.54 23.37
CA CYS A 558 22.95 23.26 24.58
C CYS A 558 24.45 23.59 24.40
N ILE A 559 25.07 23.07 23.34
CA ILE A 559 26.48 23.34 23.02
C ILE A 559 26.73 24.84 22.89
N VAL A 560 25.93 25.56 22.09
CA VAL A 560 26.07 27.01 21.92
C VAL A 560 26.06 27.75 23.27
N GLY A 561 25.18 27.37 24.19
CA GLY A 561 25.08 27.99 25.50
C GLY A 561 26.27 27.73 26.43
N VAL A 562 27.01 26.63 26.26
CA VAL A 562 28.13 26.25 27.15
C VAL A 562 29.50 26.12 26.48
N THR A 563 29.60 26.42 25.18
CA THR A 563 30.82 26.24 24.38
C THR A 563 32.04 26.90 25.01
N ALA A 564 31.92 28.15 25.47
CA ALA A 564 33.03 28.88 26.09
C ALA A 564 33.53 28.20 27.38
N SER A 565 32.62 27.65 28.19
CA SER A 565 32.95 26.94 29.42
C SER A 565 33.62 25.59 29.12
N ILE A 566 33.12 24.86 28.12
CA ILE A 566 33.71 23.59 27.66
C ILE A 566 35.14 23.83 27.18
N GLY A 567 35.33 24.81 26.29
CA GLY A 567 36.63 25.10 25.70
C GLY A 567 37.68 25.49 26.75
N LYS A 568 37.28 26.26 27.77
CA LYS A 568 38.18 26.67 28.85
C LYS A 568 38.53 25.53 29.81
N ASP A 569 37.55 24.69 30.17
CA ASP A 569 37.72 23.60 31.14
C ASP A 569 38.44 22.38 30.55
N LEU A 570 38.23 22.08 29.27
CA LEU A 570 38.89 20.98 28.56
C LEU A 570 40.15 21.41 27.79
N HIS A 571 40.57 22.67 27.92
CA HIS A 571 41.71 23.26 27.21
C HIS A 571 41.67 23.04 25.69
N MET A 572 40.49 23.21 25.09
CA MET A 572 40.28 22.92 23.67
C MET A 572 40.79 24.05 22.78
N ASN A 573 41.37 23.68 21.65
CA ASN A 573 41.68 24.63 20.58
C ASN A 573 40.42 24.96 19.74
N SER A 574 40.52 25.96 18.87
CA SER A 574 39.39 26.42 18.05
C SER A 574 38.83 25.34 17.11
N ALA A 575 39.69 24.45 16.60
CA ALA A 575 39.27 23.36 15.73
C ALA A 575 38.47 22.31 16.52
N GLU A 576 38.96 21.90 17.69
CA GLU A 576 38.28 20.96 18.59
C GLU A 576 36.90 21.47 19.02
N ILE A 577 36.76 22.76 19.35
CA ILE A 577 35.47 23.36 19.70
C ILE A 577 34.47 23.26 18.53
N THR A 578 34.94 23.48 17.31
CA THR A 578 34.13 23.41 16.09
C THR A 578 33.66 21.98 15.81
N TRP A 579 34.51 20.99 16.14
CA TRP A 579 34.24 19.57 15.93
C TRP A 579 33.11 19.00 16.79
N ILE A 580 32.83 19.57 17.97
CA ILE A 580 31.67 19.21 18.79
C ILE A 580 30.37 19.31 17.98
N ASN A 581 30.17 20.42 17.26
CA ASN A 581 28.95 20.63 16.46
C ASN A 581 29.01 19.90 15.10
N ALA A 582 30.19 19.87 14.48
CA ALA A 582 30.37 19.23 13.18
C ALA A 582 30.20 17.71 13.26
N GLY A 583 30.75 17.06 14.29
CA GLY A 583 30.71 15.61 14.49
C GLY A 583 29.29 15.07 14.59
N ALA A 584 28.43 15.72 15.40
CA ALA A 584 27.03 15.35 15.51
C ALA A 584 26.26 15.53 14.18
N SER A 585 26.55 16.61 13.46
CA SER A 585 25.88 16.88 12.17
C SER A 585 26.35 15.92 11.07
N LEU A 586 27.62 15.50 11.11
CA LEU A 586 28.25 14.56 10.19
C LEU A 586 27.63 13.17 10.28
N THR A 587 27.62 12.60 11.48
CA THR A 587 27.05 11.26 11.71
C THR A 587 25.53 11.27 11.52
N SER A 588 24.87 12.37 11.91
CA SER A 588 23.44 12.53 11.65
C SER A 588 23.13 12.47 10.16
N GLY A 589 23.80 13.29 9.35
CA GLY A 589 23.64 13.31 7.89
C GLY A 589 23.93 11.97 7.21
N ALA A 590 25.02 11.31 7.60
CA ALA A 590 25.50 10.08 6.98
C ALA A 590 24.55 8.87 7.19
N PHE A 591 23.88 8.78 8.34
CA PHE A 591 23.11 7.59 8.72
C PHE A 591 21.59 7.73 8.57
N LEU A 592 21.05 8.92 8.24
CA LEU A 592 19.61 9.17 8.09
C LEU A 592 18.95 8.24 7.07
N LEU A 593 19.56 8.05 5.90
CA LEU A 593 19.01 7.16 4.87
C LEU A 593 19.03 5.69 5.32
N THR A 594 20.15 5.27 5.92
CA THR A 594 20.37 3.92 6.45
C THR A 594 19.32 3.55 7.50
N PHE A 595 19.10 4.44 8.48
CA PHE A 595 18.08 4.20 9.52
C PHE A 595 16.65 4.33 8.99
N GLY A 596 16.41 5.11 7.94
CA GLY A 596 15.14 5.10 7.21
C GLY A 596 14.79 3.72 6.67
N LYS A 597 15.73 3.05 6.00
CA LYS A 597 15.55 1.68 5.50
C LYS A 597 15.41 0.67 6.64
N LEU A 598 16.26 0.76 7.67
CA LEU A 598 16.21 -0.13 8.83
C LEU A 598 14.88 -0.04 9.59
N ALA A 599 14.33 1.17 9.76
CA ALA A 599 13.02 1.39 10.39
C ALA A 599 11.89 0.70 9.61
N ASP A 600 11.90 0.82 8.29
CA ASP A 600 10.86 0.20 7.46
C ASP A 600 11.01 -1.33 7.35
N MET A 601 12.21 -1.89 7.53
CA MET A 601 12.46 -3.35 7.52
C MET A 601 12.22 -4.02 8.88
N PHE A 602 12.83 -3.50 9.94
CA PHE A 602 12.86 -4.15 11.26
C PHE A 602 11.79 -3.61 12.24
N GLY A 603 11.09 -2.54 11.86
CA GLY A 603 10.02 -1.92 12.64
C GLY A 603 10.39 -0.53 13.17
N ARG A 604 9.48 0.43 12.97
CA ARG A 604 9.68 1.84 13.29
C ARG A 604 9.68 2.07 14.79
N ARG A 605 8.75 1.45 15.51
CA ARG A 605 8.65 1.60 16.97
C ARG A 605 9.92 1.17 17.70
N VAL A 606 10.50 0.04 17.29
CA VAL A 606 11.71 -0.50 17.94
C VAL A 606 12.89 0.43 17.71
N LEU A 607 13.13 0.84 16.45
CA LEU A 607 14.25 1.73 16.15
C LEU A 607 14.08 3.12 16.78
N PHE A 608 12.84 3.64 16.86
CA PHE A 608 12.51 4.87 17.57
C PHE A 608 12.90 4.76 19.05
N ILE A 609 12.48 3.71 19.76
CA ILE A 609 12.81 3.52 21.19
C ILE A 609 14.31 3.38 21.39
N ILE A 610 14.99 2.57 20.56
CA ILE A 610 16.46 2.37 20.64
C ILE A 610 17.19 3.70 20.42
N GLY A 611 16.79 4.47 19.42
CA GLY A 611 17.41 5.76 19.12
C GLY A 611 17.22 6.77 20.25
N MET A 612 16.00 6.86 20.82
CA MET A 612 15.72 7.75 21.95
C MET A 612 16.53 7.36 23.19
N ALA A 613 16.54 6.08 23.56
CA ALA A 613 17.30 5.58 24.69
C ALA A 613 18.82 5.76 24.50
N GLY A 614 19.33 5.45 23.31
CA GLY A 614 20.74 5.62 22.96
C GLY A 614 21.18 7.08 23.04
N PHE A 615 20.35 8.02 22.57
CA PHE A 615 20.60 9.45 22.71
C PHE A 615 20.65 9.88 24.19
N THR A 616 19.69 9.45 25.01
CA THR A 616 19.66 9.71 26.46
C THR A 616 20.91 9.21 27.17
N ILE A 617 21.29 7.95 26.91
CA ILE A 617 22.47 7.34 27.53
C ILE A 617 23.74 8.08 27.09
N SER A 618 23.84 8.45 25.81
CA SER A 618 24.98 9.19 25.29
C SER A 618 25.10 10.59 25.89
N LEU A 619 23.98 11.29 26.12
CA LEU A 619 23.97 12.57 26.83
C LEU A 619 24.45 12.43 28.28
N LEU A 620 23.97 11.41 28.98
CA LEU A 620 24.37 11.13 30.36
C LEU A 620 25.89 10.91 30.44
N ILE A 621 26.43 10.11 29.52
CA ILE A 621 27.86 9.80 29.45
C ILE A 621 28.69 11.03 29.02
N ALA A 622 28.21 11.82 28.05
CA ALA A 622 28.87 13.04 27.61
C ALA A 622 29.06 14.07 28.73
N GLY A 623 28.15 14.11 29.72
CA GLY A 623 28.31 14.93 30.92
C GLY A 623 29.53 14.57 31.78
N PHE A 624 30.13 13.40 31.60
CA PHE A 624 31.38 12.99 32.28
C PHE A 624 32.64 13.25 31.45
N ALA A 625 32.54 14.03 30.37
CA ALA A 625 33.68 14.29 29.49
C ALA A 625 34.86 14.94 30.24
N THR A 626 36.06 14.41 29.97
CA THR A 626 37.33 14.81 30.60
C THR A 626 38.34 15.41 29.63
N ASN A 627 38.14 15.25 28.32
CA ASN A 627 39.02 15.80 27.28
C ASN A 627 38.25 16.09 25.97
N ALA A 628 38.89 16.81 25.06
CA ALA A 628 38.35 17.21 23.76
C ALA A 628 37.85 16.02 22.92
N ILE A 629 38.71 15.01 22.72
CA ILE A 629 38.43 13.85 21.87
C ILE A 629 37.21 13.08 22.39
N TYR A 630 37.09 12.93 23.71
CA TYR A 630 35.94 12.31 24.34
C TYR A 630 34.65 13.06 23.97
N MET A 631 34.66 14.39 24.04
CA MET A 631 33.51 15.21 23.68
C MET A 631 33.16 15.06 22.19
N ASP A 632 34.15 15.05 21.30
CA ASP A 632 33.93 14.91 19.86
C ASP A 632 33.35 13.53 19.49
N VAL A 633 33.87 12.46 20.09
CA VAL A 633 33.38 11.09 19.88
C VAL A 633 31.92 10.97 20.34
N PHE A 634 31.58 11.45 21.54
CA PHE A 634 30.20 11.41 22.03
C PHE A 634 29.27 12.34 21.25
N SER A 635 29.78 13.45 20.73
CA SER A 635 29.02 14.30 19.79
C SER A 635 28.67 13.53 18.52
N GLY A 636 29.62 12.77 17.96
CA GLY A 636 29.37 11.85 16.85
C GLY A 636 28.32 10.78 17.19
N ILE A 637 28.41 10.16 18.36
CA ILE A 637 27.43 9.15 18.82
C ILE A 637 26.04 9.77 19.01
N LEU A 638 25.94 10.99 19.55
CA LEU A 638 24.68 11.70 19.69
C LEU A 638 24.04 11.99 18.33
N GLY A 639 24.83 12.42 17.35
CA GLY A 639 24.37 12.59 15.97
C GLY A 639 23.88 11.29 15.32
N LEU A 640 24.55 10.17 15.60
CA LEU A 640 24.15 8.84 15.13
C LEU A 640 22.78 8.45 15.67
N PHE A 641 22.54 8.63 16.98
CA PHE A 641 21.25 8.33 17.58
C PHE A 641 20.15 9.32 17.13
N ALA A 642 20.48 10.60 16.92
CA ALA A 642 19.54 11.53 16.29
C ALA A 642 19.12 11.06 14.88
N ALA A 643 20.05 10.51 14.09
CA ALA A 643 19.74 9.88 12.80
C ALA A 643 18.83 8.66 12.92
N ALA A 644 18.98 7.88 14.00
CA ALA A 644 18.20 6.67 14.23
C ALA A 644 16.73 6.96 14.58
N VAL A 645 16.42 8.15 15.11
CA VAL A 645 15.06 8.51 15.54
C VAL A 645 14.28 9.26 14.46
N VAL A 646 14.91 10.19 13.75
CA VAL A 646 14.21 11.11 12.82
C VAL A 646 13.41 10.39 11.71
N PRO A 647 13.99 9.46 10.93
CA PRO A 647 13.27 8.75 9.88
C PRO A 647 12.11 7.89 10.42
N PRO A 648 12.26 7.04 11.45
CA PRO A 648 11.11 6.31 12.02
C PRO A 648 10.06 7.23 12.65
N ALA A 649 10.42 8.40 13.20
CA ALA A 649 9.44 9.36 13.71
C ALA A 649 8.58 9.94 12.58
N VAL A 650 9.21 10.36 11.49
CA VAL A 650 8.51 10.80 10.27
C VAL A 650 7.67 9.68 9.68
N GLY A 651 8.21 8.46 9.63
CA GLY A 651 7.53 7.27 9.14
C GLY A 651 6.32 6.88 9.99
N ALA A 652 6.43 6.98 11.31
CA ALA A 652 5.34 6.72 12.25
C ALA A 652 4.23 7.77 12.12
N LEU A 653 4.58 9.06 11.97
CA LEU A 653 3.61 10.12 11.67
C LEU A 653 2.92 9.89 10.32
N GLY A 654 3.68 9.55 9.28
CA GLY A 654 3.18 9.27 7.94
C GLY A 654 2.19 8.11 7.89
N ALA A 655 2.48 7.00 8.59
CA ALA A 655 1.58 5.85 8.68
C ALA A 655 0.40 6.05 9.62
N THR A 656 0.55 6.84 10.69
CA THR A 656 -0.56 7.14 11.59
C THR A 656 -1.60 8.04 10.91
N TYR A 657 -1.12 9.00 10.11
CA TYR A 657 -1.95 9.95 9.37
C TYR A 657 -1.90 9.65 7.86
N GLU A 658 -2.49 8.53 7.44
CA GLU A 658 -2.44 8.07 6.03
C GLU A 658 -3.11 9.06 5.07
N LYS A 659 -4.30 9.55 5.42
CA LYS A 659 -5.11 10.41 4.56
C LYS A 659 -4.66 11.87 4.64
N PRO A 660 -4.59 12.61 3.51
CA PRO A 660 -4.46 14.06 3.54
C PRO A 660 -5.60 14.67 4.37
N SER A 661 -5.25 15.40 5.43
CA SER A 661 -6.23 16.05 6.31
C SER A 661 -5.61 17.24 7.03
N LYS A 662 -6.46 18.11 7.57
CA LYS A 662 -6.02 19.23 8.43
C LYS A 662 -5.19 18.72 9.62
N ARG A 663 -5.58 17.57 10.18
CA ARG A 663 -4.93 16.93 11.34
C ARG A 663 -3.53 16.41 10.99
N LYS A 664 -3.37 15.82 9.79
CA LYS A 664 -2.04 15.44 9.25
C LYS A 664 -1.14 16.66 9.11
N ASN A 665 -1.63 17.73 8.47
CA ASN A 665 -0.86 18.95 8.27
C ASN A 665 -0.44 19.57 9.62
N LEU A 666 -1.34 19.59 10.61
CA LEU A 666 -1.03 20.06 11.96
C LEU A 666 0.04 19.20 12.64
N ALA A 667 -0.07 17.86 12.55
CA ALA A 667 0.91 16.95 13.15
C ALA A 667 2.32 17.12 12.54
N PHE A 668 2.41 17.28 11.21
CA PHE A 668 3.69 17.55 10.54
C PHE A 668 4.24 18.96 10.83
N ALA A 669 3.36 19.96 10.99
CA ALA A 669 3.78 21.29 11.42
C ALA A 669 4.30 21.29 12.86
N CYS A 670 3.65 20.58 13.78
CA CYS A 670 4.14 20.37 15.14
C CYS A 670 5.49 19.66 15.14
N PHE A 671 5.63 18.60 14.33
CA PHE A 671 6.90 17.91 14.14
C PHE A 671 8.01 18.90 13.74
N SER A 672 7.82 19.68 12.68
CA SER A 672 8.79 20.67 12.21
C SER A 672 9.15 21.73 13.26
N ALA A 673 8.19 22.14 14.11
CA ALA A 673 8.42 23.07 15.21
C ALA A 673 9.42 22.55 16.26
N GLY A 674 9.73 21.25 16.26
CA GLY A 674 10.72 20.64 17.12
C GLY A 674 12.13 21.21 16.95
N ASN A 675 12.50 21.64 15.74
CA ASN A 675 13.80 22.27 15.50
C ASN A 675 13.97 23.61 16.25
N PRO A 676 13.12 24.63 16.03
CA PRO A 676 13.25 25.90 16.76
C PRO A 676 13.01 25.73 18.26
N LEU A 677 12.02 24.93 18.67
CA LEU A 677 11.78 24.64 20.10
C LEU A 677 12.98 23.96 20.74
N GLY A 678 13.63 23.05 20.02
CA GLY A 678 14.80 22.37 20.52
C GLY A 678 15.98 23.27 20.72
N PHE A 679 16.27 24.14 19.76
CA PHE A 679 17.38 25.08 19.89
C PHE A 679 17.23 25.99 21.12
N VAL A 680 16.06 26.60 21.33
CA VAL A 680 15.82 27.42 22.54
C VAL A 680 15.75 26.60 23.81
N GLY A 681 15.08 25.45 23.78
CA GLY A 681 15.03 24.56 24.93
C GLY A 681 16.44 24.15 25.38
N GLY A 682 17.31 23.80 24.43
CA GLY A 682 18.71 23.49 24.66
C GLY A 682 19.48 24.64 25.32
N MET A 683 19.38 25.85 24.76
CA MET A 683 20.07 27.04 25.32
C MET A 683 19.58 27.41 26.72
N ILE A 684 18.26 27.32 26.98
CA ILE A 684 17.71 27.63 28.31
C ILE A 684 18.16 26.60 29.33
N ILE A 685 18.03 25.30 29.00
CA ILE A 685 18.43 24.21 29.90
C ILE A 685 19.93 24.31 30.20
N SER A 686 20.75 24.55 29.19
CA SER A 686 22.20 24.64 29.38
C SER A 686 22.61 25.90 30.13
N GLY A 687 21.99 27.05 29.85
CA GLY A 687 22.26 28.30 30.56
C GLY A 687 21.92 28.20 32.05
N VAL A 688 20.75 27.66 32.39
CA VAL A 688 20.32 27.47 33.78
C VAL A 688 21.18 26.42 34.48
N ALA A 689 21.39 25.26 33.87
CA ALA A 689 22.18 24.17 34.47
C ALA A 689 23.64 24.56 34.69
N ALA A 690 24.25 25.26 33.72
CA ALA A 690 25.62 25.75 33.84
C ALA A 690 25.76 26.82 34.92
N HIS A 691 24.74 27.66 35.12
CA HIS A 691 24.73 28.65 36.20
C HIS A 691 24.60 28.03 37.58
N LEU A 692 23.78 26.98 37.74
CA LEU A 692 23.53 26.33 39.03
C LEU A 692 24.67 25.42 39.51
N TYR A 693 25.41 24.79 38.58
CA TYR A 693 26.46 23.83 38.94
C TYR A 693 27.71 23.99 38.09
N ASN A 694 27.70 23.44 36.88
CA ASN A 694 28.77 23.56 35.89
C ASN A 694 28.23 23.19 34.51
N TRP A 695 29.04 23.37 33.47
CA TRP A 695 28.63 23.07 32.10
C TRP A 695 28.19 21.60 31.91
N ARG A 696 28.77 20.65 32.68
CA ARG A 696 28.44 19.22 32.62
C ARG A 696 26.99 18.94 33.00
N ALA A 697 26.45 19.70 33.96
CA ALA A 697 25.05 19.60 34.36
C ALA A 697 24.06 19.85 33.21
N SER A 698 24.45 20.59 32.18
CA SER A 698 23.63 20.82 30.98
C SER A 698 23.32 19.52 30.25
N PHE A 699 24.31 18.63 30.12
CA PHE A 699 24.14 17.32 29.48
C PHE A 699 23.28 16.39 30.33
N TRP A 700 23.47 16.39 31.65
CA TRP A 700 22.63 15.60 32.56
C TRP A 700 21.18 16.09 32.59
N ALA A 701 20.95 17.40 32.63
CA ALA A 701 19.61 17.97 32.56
C ALA A 701 18.92 17.61 31.24
N LEU A 702 19.64 17.70 30.12
CA LEU A 702 19.12 17.28 28.83
C LEU A 702 18.86 15.76 28.77
N ALA A 703 19.72 14.95 29.40
CA ALA A 703 19.52 13.51 29.52
C ALA A 703 18.23 13.18 30.29
N VAL A 704 17.93 13.89 31.38
CA VAL A 704 16.68 13.72 32.14
C VAL A 704 15.46 14.03 31.25
N VAL A 705 15.50 15.11 30.47
CA VAL A 705 14.42 15.46 29.54
C VAL A 705 14.20 14.33 28.52
N TYR A 706 15.27 13.84 27.88
CA TYR A 706 15.14 12.75 26.91
C TYR A 706 14.83 11.40 27.54
N ALA A 707 15.19 11.16 28.80
CA ALA A 707 14.78 9.96 29.54
C ALA A 707 13.25 9.92 29.70
N ILE A 708 12.64 11.07 30.05
CA ILE A 708 11.17 11.21 30.11
C ILE A 708 10.58 10.89 28.73
N PHE A 709 11.08 11.51 27.66
CA PHE A 709 10.57 11.24 26.31
C PHE A 709 10.81 9.80 25.84
N THR A 710 11.88 9.14 26.27
CA THR A 710 12.12 7.72 26.00
C THR A 710 11.02 6.86 26.62
N VAL A 711 10.66 7.10 27.88
CA VAL A 711 9.54 6.41 28.54
C VAL A 711 8.21 6.70 27.83
N LEU A 712 7.97 7.96 27.47
CA LEU A 712 6.75 8.34 26.73
C LEU A 712 6.70 7.64 25.36
N THR A 713 7.83 7.50 24.65
CA THR A 713 7.91 6.82 23.35
C THR A 713 7.43 5.37 23.45
N VAL A 714 7.82 4.65 24.51
CA VAL A 714 7.39 3.26 24.75
C VAL A 714 5.87 3.18 24.89
N TRP A 715 5.23 4.18 25.48
CA TRP A 715 3.79 4.20 25.73
C TRP A 715 2.95 4.76 24.56
N THR A 716 3.47 5.75 23.84
CA THR A 716 2.70 6.53 22.85
C THR A 716 2.84 6.02 21.44
N VAL A 717 4.00 5.49 21.05
CA VAL A 717 4.24 5.05 19.67
C VAL A 717 3.47 3.74 19.44
N PRO A 718 2.50 3.73 18.50
CA PRO A 718 1.70 2.53 18.23
C PRO A 718 2.60 1.41 17.70
N ALA A 719 2.24 0.15 17.99
CA ALA A 719 2.90 -0.98 17.35
C ALA A 719 2.59 -0.98 15.85
N ASP A 720 3.64 -1.02 15.02
CA ASP A 720 3.49 -1.06 13.57
C ASP A 720 2.67 -2.30 13.17
N GLY A 721 1.58 -2.11 12.43
CA GLY A 721 0.73 -3.18 11.90
C GLY A 721 1.25 -3.78 10.58
N PHE A 722 2.50 -3.48 10.21
CA PHE A 722 3.16 -4.01 9.02
C PHE A 722 4.02 -5.23 9.39
N ALA A 723 4.07 -6.22 8.49
CA ALA A 723 4.85 -7.44 8.67
C ALA A 723 6.32 -7.10 8.99
N ARG A 724 6.82 -7.65 10.11
CA ARG A 724 8.20 -7.46 10.53
C ARG A 724 9.04 -8.54 9.86
N THR A 725 10.12 -8.17 9.18
CA THR A 725 11.12 -9.18 8.82
C THR A 725 11.83 -9.60 10.12
N PRO A 726 11.79 -10.88 10.51
CA PRO A 726 12.53 -11.33 11.68
C PRO A 726 14.02 -11.05 11.47
N LEU A 727 14.72 -10.73 12.56
CA LEU A 727 16.18 -10.52 12.57
C LEU A 727 16.87 -11.85 12.25
N SER A 728 16.99 -12.14 10.95
CA SER A 728 17.56 -13.35 10.38
C SER A 728 18.77 -12.99 9.51
N VAL A 729 19.70 -13.91 9.36
CA VAL A 729 20.85 -13.78 8.45
C VAL A 729 20.36 -13.49 7.01
N GLN A 730 19.21 -14.03 6.62
CA GLN A 730 18.58 -13.76 5.33
C GLN A 730 18.18 -12.27 5.18
N ALA A 731 17.62 -11.67 6.24
CA ALA A 731 17.23 -10.26 6.27
C ALA A 731 18.45 -9.33 6.24
N LEU A 732 19.55 -9.72 6.90
CA LEU A 732 20.83 -9.00 6.77
C LEU A 732 21.42 -9.11 5.36
N LYS A 733 21.27 -10.24 4.68
CA LYS A 733 21.68 -10.40 3.28
C LYS A 733 20.82 -9.55 2.33
N GLN A 734 19.56 -9.30 2.67
CA GLN A 734 18.67 -8.41 1.92
C GLN A 734 18.94 -6.92 2.18
N PHE A 735 19.71 -6.59 3.21
CA PHE A 735 20.09 -5.21 3.51
C PHE A 735 21.26 -4.77 2.62
N ASP A 736 21.14 -3.59 2.02
CA ASP A 736 22.16 -3.03 1.13
C ASP A 736 23.35 -2.44 1.92
N ILE A 737 24.21 -3.34 2.42
CA ILE A 737 25.42 -3.03 3.19
C ILE A 737 26.41 -2.22 2.35
N LEU A 738 26.56 -2.55 1.07
CA LEU A 738 27.49 -1.83 0.19
C LEU A 738 27.01 -0.40 -0.06
N GLY A 739 25.73 -0.20 -0.36
CA GLY A 739 25.14 1.12 -0.50
C GLY A 739 25.26 1.92 0.80
N MET A 740 25.09 1.28 1.96
CA MET A 740 25.27 1.92 3.26
C MET A 740 26.70 2.40 3.46
N ALA A 741 27.70 1.54 3.14
CA ALA A 741 29.09 1.92 3.23
C ALA A 741 29.44 3.08 2.28
N LEU A 742 28.96 3.04 1.04
CA LEU A 742 29.20 4.09 0.05
C LEU A 742 28.62 5.45 0.48
N VAL A 743 27.36 5.48 0.95
CA VAL A 743 26.74 6.74 1.38
C VAL A 743 27.34 7.26 2.69
N VAL A 744 27.63 6.40 3.67
CA VAL A 744 28.18 6.81 4.97
C VAL A 744 29.61 7.33 4.80
N VAL A 745 30.49 6.57 4.12
CA VAL A 745 31.88 6.99 3.91
C VAL A 745 31.96 8.17 2.95
N GLY A 746 31.16 8.16 1.89
CA GLY A 746 31.08 9.26 0.93
C GLY A 746 30.64 10.57 1.59
N PHE A 747 29.56 10.54 2.37
CA PHE A 747 29.08 11.70 3.13
C PHE A 747 30.12 12.15 4.16
N ALA A 748 30.73 11.20 4.90
CA ALA A 748 31.73 11.51 5.92
C ALA A 748 32.95 12.24 5.33
N PHE A 749 33.52 11.73 4.23
CA PHE A 749 34.68 12.34 3.58
C PHE A 749 34.32 13.68 2.93
N PHE A 750 33.20 13.72 2.20
CA PHE A 750 32.75 14.95 1.55
C PHE A 750 32.49 16.07 2.55
N SER A 751 31.71 15.78 3.61
CA SER A 751 31.40 16.77 4.63
C SER A 751 32.62 17.12 5.50
N SER A 752 33.50 16.18 5.82
CA SER A 752 34.73 16.50 6.57
C SER A 752 35.66 17.39 5.78
N SER A 753 35.75 17.22 4.46
CA SER A 753 36.56 18.09 3.60
C SER A 753 36.10 19.55 3.65
N LEU A 754 34.78 19.78 3.67
CA LEU A 754 34.18 21.11 3.76
C LEU A 754 34.46 21.78 5.10
N SER A 755 34.45 21.00 6.19
CA SER A 755 34.74 21.51 7.54
C SER A 755 36.24 21.78 7.74
N LEU A 756 37.12 20.87 7.29
CA LEU A 756 38.57 20.96 7.50
C LEU A 756 39.26 22.01 6.61
N ALA A 757 38.63 22.43 5.51
CA ALA A 757 39.25 23.33 4.55
C ALA A 757 39.66 24.69 5.13
N ALA A 758 38.95 25.19 6.15
CA ALA A 758 39.25 26.49 6.76
C ALA A 758 40.49 26.47 7.66
N ASP A 759 40.70 25.37 8.38
CA ASP A 759 41.77 25.22 9.38
C ASP A 759 43.03 24.52 8.82
N ALA A 760 42.98 24.06 7.56
CA ALA A 760 44.09 23.36 6.93
C ALA A 760 45.27 24.31 6.60
N PRO A 761 46.54 23.85 6.67
CA PRO A 761 47.72 24.70 6.50
C PRO A 761 47.74 25.56 5.22
N ASP A 762 47.32 24.97 4.09
CA ASP A 762 47.21 25.66 2.79
C ASP A 762 45.74 25.81 2.36
N GLY A 763 44.82 25.78 3.32
CA GLY A 763 43.38 25.74 3.10
C GLY A 763 42.99 24.62 2.13
N TRP A 764 42.25 24.97 1.08
CA TRP A 764 41.81 24.05 0.02
C TRP A 764 42.93 23.40 -0.79
N LYS A 765 44.15 23.96 -0.82
CA LYS A 765 45.27 23.34 -1.55
C LYS A 765 45.90 22.17 -0.78
N THR A 766 45.55 22.02 0.49
CA THR A 766 46.08 20.98 1.34
C THR A 766 45.67 19.60 0.79
N GLY A 767 46.65 18.71 0.59
CA GLY A 767 46.45 17.45 -0.12
C GLY A 767 45.37 16.55 0.47
N TYR A 768 45.26 16.45 1.80
CA TYR A 768 44.23 15.61 2.43
C TYR A 768 42.82 16.17 2.27
N VAL A 769 42.64 17.50 2.22
CA VAL A 769 41.33 18.14 2.01
C VAL A 769 40.81 17.81 0.60
N LEU A 770 41.67 17.95 -0.42
CA LEU A 770 41.36 17.59 -1.80
C LEU A 770 41.08 16.09 -1.95
N ALA A 771 41.90 15.23 -1.31
CA ALA A 771 41.68 13.79 -1.34
C ALA A 771 40.32 13.42 -0.74
N LEU A 772 39.97 13.94 0.44
CA LEU A 772 38.66 13.68 1.07
C LEU A 772 37.49 14.22 0.22
N PHE A 773 37.63 15.40 -0.36
CA PHE A 773 36.61 15.99 -1.23
C PHE A 773 36.36 15.13 -2.47
N ILE A 774 37.43 14.79 -3.20
CA ILE A 774 37.37 14.04 -4.46
C ILE A 774 36.87 12.62 -4.21
N VAL A 775 37.46 11.91 -3.23
CA VAL A 775 37.05 10.54 -2.89
C VAL A 775 35.62 10.54 -2.37
N GLY A 776 35.24 11.47 -1.49
CA GLY A 776 33.88 11.61 -1.00
C GLY A 776 32.86 11.83 -2.12
N PHE A 777 33.16 12.73 -3.05
CA PHE A 777 32.32 12.99 -4.23
C PHE A 777 32.13 11.73 -5.08
N PHE A 778 33.23 11.03 -5.42
CA PHE A 778 33.15 9.82 -6.23
C PHE A 778 32.44 8.67 -5.52
N LEU A 779 32.57 8.54 -4.19
CA LEU A 779 31.81 7.57 -3.40
C LEU A 779 30.31 7.86 -3.40
N LEU A 780 29.90 9.14 -3.32
CA LEU A 780 28.50 9.52 -3.44
C LEU A 780 27.95 9.28 -4.86
N VAL A 781 28.73 9.52 -5.91
CA VAL A 781 28.35 9.18 -7.29
C VAL A 781 28.26 7.66 -7.46
N ALA A 782 29.22 6.91 -6.93
CA ALA A 782 29.21 5.45 -6.93
C ALA A 782 28.00 4.90 -6.16
N PHE A 783 27.60 5.54 -5.06
CA PHE A 783 26.36 5.22 -4.35
C PHE A 783 25.14 5.37 -5.26
N LEU A 784 24.98 6.50 -5.96
CA LEU A 784 23.85 6.71 -6.87
C LEU A 784 23.83 5.69 -8.01
N TYR A 785 24.98 5.35 -8.58
CA TYR A 785 25.09 4.29 -9.58
C TYR A 785 24.71 2.92 -8.99
N TRP A 786 25.23 2.58 -7.81
CA TRP A 786 24.93 1.32 -7.13
C TRP A 786 23.43 1.18 -6.84
N GLN A 787 22.76 2.24 -6.41
CA GLN A 787 21.31 2.23 -6.18
C GLN A 787 20.49 1.92 -7.45
N SER A 788 21.06 2.10 -8.65
CA SER A 788 20.39 1.76 -9.92
C SER A 788 20.53 0.30 -10.32
N VAL A 789 21.52 -0.41 -9.77
CA VAL A 789 21.86 -1.80 -10.13
C VAL A 789 21.58 -2.78 -8.98
N ALA A 790 21.59 -2.32 -7.73
CA ALA A 790 21.39 -3.16 -6.55
C ALA A 790 20.01 -3.85 -6.56
N ALA A 791 19.96 -5.12 -6.16
CA ALA A 791 18.72 -5.88 -6.08
C ALA A 791 17.76 -5.34 -5.00
N HIS A 792 18.29 -4.84 -3.88
CA HIS A 792 17.52 -4.34 -2.75
C HIS A 792 18.00 -2.94 -2.30
N PRO A 793 17.79 -1.89 -3.12
CA PRO A 793 18.37 -0.58 -2.88
C PRO A 793 17.87 0.07 -1.56
N LEU A 794 18.75 0.86 -0.93
CA LEU A 794 18.43 1.75 0.19
C LEU A 794 17.40 2.82 -0.20
N MET A 795 17.51 3.36 -1.42
CA MET A 795 16.66 4.44 -1.93
C MET A 795 16.08 4.07 -3.30
N PRO A 796 14.75 4.13 -3.46
CA PRO A 796 14.13 3.98 -4.78
C PRO A 796 14.45 5.18 -5.69
N LEU A 797 15.27 4.97 -6.73
CA LEU A 797 15.64 6.05 -7.65
C LEU A 797 14.50 6.56 -8.54
N TRP A 798 13.45 5.75 -8.73
CA TRP A 798 12.29 6.15 -9.53
C TRP A 798 11.56 7.38 -8.97
N VAL A 799 11.71 7.67 -7.68
CA VAL A 799 11.08 8.83 -7.03
C VAL A 799 11.61 10.14 -7.63
N TRP A 800 12.87 10.18 -8.06
CA TRP A 800 13.49 11.34 -8.70
C TRP A 800 13.00 11.59 -10.14
N ARG A 801 12.30 10.62 -10.75
CA ARG A 801 11.64 10.81 -12.05
C ARG A 801 10.40 11.70 -11.93
N ASP A 802 9.81 11.83 -10.75
CA ASP A 802 8.76 12.81 -10.51
C ASP A 802 9.37 14.22 -10.52
N ARG A 803 8.97 15.00 -11.52
CA ARG A 803 9.43 16.39 -11.71
C ARG A 803 9.17 17.26 -10.48
N ASN A 804 8.00 17.13 -9.86
CA ASN A 804 7.64 17.96 -8.71
C ASN A 804 8.43 17.57 -7.47
N PHE A 805 8.71 16.27 -7.30
CA PHE A 805 9.59 15.78 -6.23
C PHE A 805 10.99 16.39 -6.34
N SER A 806 11.62 16.28 -7.51
CA SER A 806 12.97 16.80 -7.77
C SER A 806 13.04 18.33 -7.66
N LEU A 807 12.04 19.05 -8.18
CA LEU A 807 11.98 20.52 -8.06
C LEU A 807 11.77 20.98 -6.62
N LEU A 808 10.89 20.35 -5.84
CA LEU A 808 10.68 20.74 -4.43
C LEU A 808 11.95 20.51 -3.61
N ILE A 809 12.59 19.34 -3.76
CA ILE A 809 13.86 19.08 -3.08
C ILE A 809 14.92 20.10 -3.52
N GLY A 810 15.04 20.37 -4.82
CA GLY A 810 16.01 21.35 -5.34
C GLY A 810 15.78 22.77 -4.80
N THR A 811 14.53 23.25 -4.81
CA THR A 811 14.18 24.58 -4.27
C THR A 811 14.44 24.68 -2.76
N CYS A 812 14.06 23.65 -2.00
CA CYS A 812 14.32 23.55 -0.57
C CYS A 812 15.83 23.52 -0.28
N CYS A 813 16.61 22.74 -1.03
CA CYS A 813 18.06 22.69 -0.91
C CYS A 813 18.70 24.06 -1.11
N LEU A 814 18.39 24.74 -2.21
CA LEU A 814 18.94 26.06 -2.53
C LEU A 814 18.65 27.10 -1.43
N GLY A 815 17.46 27.04 -0.82
CA GLY A 815 17.10 27.87 0.34
C GLY A 815 17.90 27.53 1.60
N PHE A 816 17.95 26.24 1.97
CA PHE A 816 18.68 25.76 3.15
C PHE A 816 20.19 25.96 3.04
N MET A 817 20.74 25.90 1.83
CA MET A 817 22.14 26.20 1.53
C MET A 817 22.52 27.60 2.02
N GLY A 818 21.68 28.60 1.71
CA GLY A 818 21.84 29.97 2.17
C GLY A 818 21.54 30.11 3.67
N PHE A 819 20.53 29.42 4.18
CA PHE A 819 20.13 29.48 5.59
C PHE A 819 21.28 29.11 6.53
N SER A 820 21.91 27.96 6.31
CA SER A 820 23.01 27.49 7.16
C SER A 820 24.21 28.43 7.10
N ALA A 821 24.58 28.88 5.89
CA ALA A 821 25.68 29.82 5.68
C ALA A 821 25.43 31.18 6.38
N VAL A 822 24.25 31.78 6.17
CA VAL A 822 23.92 33.09 6.73
C VAL A 822 23.86 33.05 8.25
N ASN A 823 23.26 32.02 8.85
CA ASN A 823 23.19 31.92 10.31
C ASN A 823 24.58 31.82 10.95
N PHE A 824 25.45 30.97 10.39
CA PHE A 824 26.82 30.83 10.88
C PHE A 824 27.60 32.15 10.77
N TYR A 825 27.59 32.78 9.59
CA TYR A 825 28.33 34.01 9.36
C TYR A 825 27.72 35.25 10.02
N LEU A 826 26.41 35.26 10.28
CA LEU A 826 25.77 36.31 11.08
C LEU A 826 26.21 36.24 12.53
N ALA A 827 26.28 35.04 13.13
CA ALA A 827 26.83 34.87 14.47
C ALA A 827 28.29 35.35 14.55
N LEU A 828 29.13 34.96 13.59
CA LEU A 828 30.52 35.44 13.50
C LEU A 828 30.61 36.96 13.28
N TYR A 829 29.76 37.55 12.45
CA TYR A 829 29.72 39.02 12.30
C TYR A 829 29.41 39.73 13.62
N LEU A 830 28.42 39.25 14.36
CA LEU A 830 28.03 39.82 15.65
C LEU A 830 29.15 39.65 16.70
N GLN A 831 29.91 38.57 16.61
CA GLN A 831 31.05 38.30 17.49
C GLN A 831 32.30 39.12 17.11
N ASP A 832 32.76 39.01 15.86
CA ASP A 832 34.06 39.52 15.43
C ASP A 832 34.03 41.01 15.08
N VAL A 833 32.90 41.53 14.58
CA VAL A 833 32.78 42.92 14.11
C VAL A 833 31.99 43.78 15.10
N LYS A 834 30.93 43.25 15.71
CA LYS A 834 30.16 43.97 16.75
C LYS A 834 30.68 43.73 18.16
N HIS A 835 31.63 42.79 18.35
CA HIS A 835 32.24 42.47 19.64
C HIS A 835 31.22 42.15 20.75
N LEU A 836 30.10 41.55 20.35
CA LEU A 836 29.06 41.16 21.30
C LEU A 836 29.47 39.89 22.04
N SER A 837 29.08 39.81 23.31
CA SER A 837 29.23 38.59 24.09
C SER A 837 28.33 37.47 23.54
N ALA A 838 28.69 36.21 23.81
CA ALA A 838 27.88 35.06 23.39
C ALA A 838 26.42 35.13 23.87
N LEU A 839 26.18 35.71 25.06
CA LEU A 839 24.84 35.92 25.60
C LEU A 839 24.06 36.97 24.79
N GLU A 840 24.69 38.09 24.44
CA GLU A 840 24.04 39.14 23.63
C GLU A 840 23.73 38.66 22.22
N ILE A 841 24.63 37.89 21.60
CA ILE A 841 24.39 37.23 20.30
C ILE A 841 23.16 36.32 20.41
N THR A 842 23.09 35.51 21.47
CA THR A 842 21.95 34.61 21.73
C THR A 842 20.64 35.38 21.83
N VAL A 843 20.63 36.49 22.58
CA VAL A 843 19.45 37.36 22.72
C VAL A 843 19.05 37.98 21.37
N GLN A 844 20.01 38.39 20.55
CA GLN A 844 19.76 38.93 19.22
C GLN A 844 19.28 37.88 18.22
N LEU A 845 19.63 36.61 18.38
CA LEU A 845 19.14 35.51 17.54
C LEU A 845 17.79 34.95 17.99
N LEU A 846 17.34 35.25 19.22
CA LEU A 846 16.06 34.82 19.80
C LEU A 846 14.84 35.04 18.87
N PRO A 847 14.72 36.14 18.11
CA PRO A 847 13.59 36.34 17.20
C PRO A 847 13.44 35.24 16.13
N MET A 848 14.53 34.58 15.72
CA MET A 848 14.43 33.43 14.81
C MET A 848 13.55 32.33 15.41
N VAL A 849 13.71 32.06 16.69
CA VAL A 849 13.03 30.94 17.33
C VAL A 849 11.57 31.27 17.57
N VAL A 850 11.28 32.49 18.04
CA VAL A 850 9.90 32.98 18.19
C VAL A 850 9.20 32.97 16.83
N SER A 851 9.87 33.47 15.79
CA SER A 851 9.37 33.41 14.41
C SER A 851 9.10 31.98 13.97
N GLY A 852 10.02 31.03 14.19
CA GLY A 852 9.86 29.64 13.77
C GLY A 852 8.68 28.93 14.43
N VAL A 853 8.48 29.13 15.73
CA VAL A 853 7.30 28.60 16.44
C VAL A 853 6.02 29.18 15.83
N LEU A 854 5.97 30.49 15.61
CA LEU A 854 4.80 31.16 15.01
C LEU A 854 4.56 30.68 13.57
N VAL A 855 5.60 30.56 12.74
CA VAL A 855 5.51 30.12 11.35
C VAL A 855 5.01 28.69 11.25
N ASN A 856 5.48 27.78 12.11
CA ASN A 856 4.99 26.40 12.11
C ASN A 856 3.50 26.34 12.53
N ILE A 857 3.07 27.12 13.52
CA ILE A 857 1.64 27.24 13.88
C ILE A 857 0.82 27.72 12.68
N VAL A 858 1.28 28.79 12.01
CA VAL A 858 0.62 29.33 10.82
C VAL A 858 0.61 28.30 9.69
N CYS A 859 1.70 27.57 9.45
CA CYS A 859 1.78 26.53 8.43
C CYS A 859 0.74 25.43 8.67
N GLY A 860 0.60 24.94 9.90
CA GLY A 860 -0.42 23.95 10.27
C GLY A 860 -1.84 24.41 9.96
N LEU A 861 -2.12 25.70 10.10
CA LEU A 861 -3.42 26.32 9.81
C LEU A 861 -3.62 26.66 8.32
N VAL A 862 -2.56 26.94 7.57
CA VAL A 862 -2.64 27.51 6.21
C VAL A 862 -2.42 26.47 5.12
N LEU A 863 -1.68 25.38 5.37
CA LEU A 863 -1.33 24.36 4.36
C LEU A 863 -2.53 23.77 3.61
N HIS A 864 -3.70 23.74 4.25
CA HIS A 864 -4.93 23.22 3.63
C HIS A 864 -5.72 24.25 2.80
N ARG A 865 -5.42 25.54 2.94
CA ARG A 865 -6.15 26.63 2.27
C ARG A 865 -5.42 27.15 1.04
N VAL A 866 -4.09 27.18 1.11
CA VAL A 866 -3.21 27.76 0.09
C VAL A 866 -2.55 26.66 -0.73
N SER A 867 -2.30 26.92 -2.02
CA SER A 867 -1.57 25.97 -2.87
C SER A 867 -0.13 25.84 -2.38
N ASN A 868 0.40 24.61 -2.40
CA ASN A 868 1.79 24.35 -2.03
C ASN A 868 2.79 25.12 -2.91
N LYS A 869 2.45 25.35 -4.18
CA LYS A 869 3.26 26.20 -5.08
C LYS A 869 3.41 27.62 -4.53
N VAL A 870 2.30 28.21 -4.07
CA VAL A 870 2.30 29.57 -3.52
C VAL A 870 3.08 29.61 -2.21
N LEU A 871 2.91 28.61 -1.34
CA LEU A 871 3.67 28.51 -0.09
C LEU A 871 5.18 28.39 -0.35
N THR A 872 5.60 27.50 -1.24
CA THR A 872 7.02 27.38 -1.62
C THR A 872 7.56 28.69 -2.23
N GLY A 873 6.74 29.40 -3.01
CA GLY A 873 7.06 30.73 -3.54
C GLY A 873 7.24 31.80 -2.47
N ILE A 874 6.35 31.85 -1.48
CA ILE A 874 6.48 32.73 -0.31
C ILE A 874 7.77 32.41 0.45
N GLY A 875 8.07 31.12 0.65
CA GLY A 875 9.30 30.71 1.32
C GLY A 875 10.57 31.11 0.56
N ALA A 876 10.61 30.88 -0.76
CA ALA A 876 11.73 31.26 -1.60
C ALA A 876 11.93 32.79 -1.65
N LEU A 877 10.84 33.54 -1.73
CA LEU A 877 10.86 35.00 -1.71
C LEU A 877 11.33 35.52 -0.34
N ALA A 878 10.86 34.93 0.75
CA ALA A 878 11.28 35.30 2.11
C ALA A 878 12.79 35.07 2.32
N TYR A 879 13.32 33.94 1.86
CA TYR A 879 14.76 33.69 1.84
C TYR A 879 15.52 34.75 1.04
N THR A 880 15.08 35.02 -0.18
CA THR A 880 15.73 36.00 -1.07
C THR A 880 15.73 37.39 -0.44
N ALA A 881 14.59 37.82 0.09
CA ALA A 881 14.45 39.11 0.77
C ALA A 881 15.34 39.19 2.02
N ALA A 882 15.35 38.15 2.86
CA ALA A 882 16.19 38.10 4.06
C ALA A 882 17.68 38.28 3.72
N PHE A 883 18.18 37.52 2.75
CA PHE A 883 19.58 37.56 2.36
C PHE A 883 19.94 38.87 1.66
N LEU A 884 19.04 39.44 0.85
CA LEU A 884 19.25 40.76 0.24
C LEU A 884 19.32 41.86 1.30
N ILE A 885 18.39 41.88 2.26
CA ILE A 885 18.41 42.86 3.36
C ILE A 885 19.77 42.79 4.08
N LEU A 886 20.21 41.60 4.48
CA LEU A 886 21.50 41.42 5.15
C LEU A 886 22.70 41.80 4.26
N SER A 887 22.61 41.59 2.93
CA SER A 887 23.65 41.94 1.97
C SER A 887 23.88 43.44 1.82
N PHE A 888 22.88 44.28 2.12
CA PHE A 888 22.97 45.74 2.09
C PHE A 888 23.38 46.36 3.44
N MET A 889 23.67 45.52 4.44
CA MET A 889 24.06 45.98 5.76
C MET A 889 25.40 46.74 5.72
N LYS A 890 25.45 47.90 6.39
CA LYS A 890 26.70 48.65 6.65
C LYS A 890 27.27 48.28 8.02
N GLN A 891 28.54 48.61 8.27
CA GLN A 891 29.23 48.25 9.52
C GLN A 891 28.51 48.76 10.78
N GLU A 892 27.97 49.99 10.73
CA GLU A 892 27.17 50.61 11.80
C GLU A 892 25.66 50.46 11.60
N ALA A 893 25.20 49.46 10.85
CA ALA A 893 23.78 49.25 10.62
C ALA A 893 23.02 49.00 11.94
N SER A 894 21.80 49.53 11.99
CA SER A 894 20.84 49.27 13.07
C SER A 894 20.37 47.82 13.01
N TYR A 895 20.45 47.13 14.15
CA TYR A 895 19.91 45.78 14.35
C TYR A 895 18.45 45.67 13.89
N TRP A 896 17.62 46.66 14.25
CA TRP A 896 16.19 46.68 13.94
C TRP A 896 15.86 46.82 12.46
N ALA A 897 16.74 47.48 11.69
CA ALA A 897 16.50 47.72 10.28
C ALA A 897 16.94 46.55 9.38
N PHE A 898 17.95 45.78 9.80
CA PHE A 898 18.57 44.75 8.96
C PHE A 898 18.50 43.36 9.58
N VAL A 899 19.12 43.19 10.75
CA VAL A 899 19.26 41.87 11.39
C VAL A 899 17.89 41.35 11.81
N PHE A 900 17.11 42.12 12.58
CA PHE A 900 15.79 41.70 13.07
C PHE A 900 14.83 41.24 11.95
N PRO A 901 14.55 42.03 10.90
CA PRO A 901 13.68 41.57 9.81
C PRO A 901 14.31 40.43 9.01
N GLY A 902 15.64 40.41 8.84
CA GLY A 902 16.36 39.31 8.18
C GLY A 902 16.16 37.98 8.91
N LEU A 903 16.29 37.95 10.24
CA LEU A 903 16.09 36.77 11.07
C LEU A 903 14.66 36.23 11.00
N ILE A 904 13.65 37.11 10.94
CA ILE A 904 12.26 36.67 10.83
C ILE A 904 12.02 36.05 9.45
N LEU A 905 12.41 36.75 8.37
CA LEU A 905 12.17 36.31 7.00
C LEU A 905 12.94 35.03 6.66
N VAL A 906 14.15 34.86 7.17
CA VAL A 906 14.95 33.66 6.89
C VAL A 906 14.29 32.40 7.45
N VAL A 907 13.65 32.51 8.62
CA VAL A 907 12.93 31.40 9.26
C VAL A 907 11.58 31.15 8.59
N VAL A 908 10.88 32.21 8.17
CA VAL A 908 9.68 32.07 7.32
C VAL A 908 10.01 31.26 6.07
N GLY A 909 11.14 31.54 5.43
CA GLY A 909 11.64 30.76 4.29
C GLY A 909 11.86 29.29 4.63
N ALA A 910 12.62 29.04 5.70
CA ALA A 910 13.04 27.70 6.11
C ALA A 910 11.87 26.80 6.48
N ASP A 911 11.01 27.26 7.39
CA ASP A 911 9.96 26.43 7.95
C ASP A 911 8.84 26.18 6.93
N ILE A 912 8.50 27.15 6.08
CA ILE A 912 7.50 26.95 5.03
C ILE A 912 8.00 25.92 4.01
N GLN A 913 9.22 26.09 3.47
CA GLN A 913 9.76 25.16 2.47
C GLN A 913 9.98 23.77 3.06
N PHE A 914 10.45 23.67 4.31
CA PHE A 914 10.61 22.41 5.01
C PHE A 914 9.27 21.68 5.14
N ASN A 915 8.23 22.34 5.64
CA ASN A 915 6.92 21.72 5.83
C ASN A 915 6.30 21.24 4.50
N VAL A 916 6.30 22.09 3.48
CA VAL A 916 5.72 21.75 2.17
C VAL A 916 6.46 20.58 1.52
N THR A 917 7.80 20.64 1.52
CA THR A 917 8.64 19.61 0.88
C THR A 917 8.55 18.29 1.64
N ASN A 918 8.68 18.30 2.96
CA ASN A 918 8.60 17.09 3.79
C ASN A 918 7.27 16.37 3.59
N MET A 919 6.15 17.11 3.63
CA MET A 919 4.84 16.50 3.43
C MET A 919 4.62 15.96 2.01
N TYR A 920 5.16 16.63 0.98
CA TYR A 920 5.09 16.14 -0.40
C TYR A 920 5.89 14.85 -0.59
N VAL A 921 7.12 14.81 -0.08
CA VAL A 921 7.98 13.62 -0.10
C VAL A 921 7.28 12.44 0.57
N MET A 922 6.65 12.65 1.74
CA MET A 922 5.84 11.61 2.40
C MET A 922 4.67 11.11 1.56
N SER A 923 4.03 11.98 0.79
CA SER A 923 2.87 11.60 -0.03
C SER A 923 3.24 10.82 -1.30
N THR A 924 4.51 10.85 -1.70
CA THR A 924 5.00 10.23 -2.94
C THR A 924 5.33 8.75 -2.75
N LEU A 925 5.71 8.32 -1.54
CA LEU A 925 6.06 6.93 -1.23
C LEU A 925 4.91 6.17 -0.55
N PRO A 926 4.82 4.83 -0.74
CA PRO A 926 3.79 4.01 -0.12
C PRO A 926 3.91 4.00 1.42
N PRO A 927 2.85 3.63 2.17
CA PRO A 927 2.87 3.58 3.63
C PRO A 927 3.96 2.70 4.23
N SER A 928 4.42 1.66 3.51
CA SER A 928 5.51 0.76 3.93
C SER A 928 6.90 1.40 3.84
N GLN A 929 7.07 2.48 3.07
CA GLN A 929 8.37 3.14 2.81
C GLN A 929 8.41 4.59 3.35
N GLN A 930 7.59 4.91 4.35
CA GLN A 930 7.49 6.28 4.88
C GLN A 930 8.73 6.70 5.65
N SER A 931 9.45 5.77 6.29
CA SER A 931 10.69 6.12 7.01
C SER A 931 11.83 6.39 6.03
N ILE A 932 11.91 5.63 4.94
CA ILE A 932 12.84 5.89 3.82
C ILE A 932 12.58 7.28 3.23
N ALA A 933 11.33 7.66 3.01
CA ALA A 933 10.97 9.00 2.50
C ALA A 933 11.54 10.12 3.40
N GLY A 934 11.41 9.96 4.73
CA GLY A 934 11.99 10.89 5.71
C GLY A 934 13.50 10.88 5.71
N GLY A 935 14.10 9.70 5.56
CA GLY A 935 15.54 9.51 5.41
C GLY A 935 16.10 10.27 4.19
N ILE A 936 15.48 10.12 3.01
CA ILE A 936 15.89 10.83 1.78
C ILE A 936 15.85 12.33 1.98
N PHE A 937 14.71 12.88 2.42
CA PHE A 937 14.53 14.32 2.58
C PHE A 937 15.55 14.93 3.57
N ASN A 938 15.70 14.32 4.75
CA ASN A 938 16.62 14.85 5.75
C ASN A 938 18.09 14.66 5.37
N THR A 939 18.46 13.56 4.72
CA THR A 939 19.83 13.32 4.24
C THR A 939 20.23 14.40 3.23
N VAL A 940 19.35 14.67 2.25
CA VAL A 940 19.58 15.68 1.22
C VAL A 940 19.64 17.09 1.84
N ASN A 941 18.77 17.40 2.78
CA ASN A 941 18.79 18.69 3.48
C ASN A 941 20.09 18.90 4.28
N LYS A 942 20.59 17.86 4.96
CA LYS A 942 21.86 17.88 5.68
C LYS A 942 23.06 18.03 4.73
N LEU A 943 23.08 17.27 3.64
CA LEU A 943 24.13 17.38 2.62
C LEU A 943 24.20 18.80 2.05
N CYS A 944 23.05 19.38 1.72
CA CYS A 944 22.97 20.71 1.16
C CYS A 944 23.38 21.81 2.14
N SER A 945 23.00 21.67 3.42
CA SER A 945 23.41 22.60 4.47
C SER A 945 24.93 22.64 4.62
N ASN A 946 25.59 21.47 4.60
CA ASN A 946 27.05 21.36 4.70
C ASN A 946 27.73 21.93 3.46
N LEU A 947 27.21 21.61 2.26
CA LEU A 947 27.70 22.17 1.00
C LEU A 947 27.61 23.70 0.98
N GLY A 948 26.48 24.25 1.44
CA GLY A 948 26.27 25.70 1.50
C GLY A 948 27.24 26.41 2.41
N LEU A 949 27.47 25.85 3.60
CA LEU A 949 28.46 26.38 4.52
C LEU A 949 29.87 26.33 3.91
N GLY A 950 30.29 25.22 3.30
CA GLY A 950 31.62 25.11 2.70
C GLY A 950 31.85 26.05 1.51
N ILE A 951 30.84 26.27 0.65
CA ILE A 951 30.91 27.27 -0.43
C ILE A 951 30.98 28.67 0.17
N ALA A 952 30.13 28.99 1.15
CA ALA A 952 30.13 30.28 1.82
C ALA A 952 31.49 30.58 2.48
N THR A 953 32.11 29.59 3.12
CA THR A 953 33.45 29.71 3.69
C THR A 953 34.49 30.03 2.64
N SER A 954 34.44 29.33 1.50
CA SER A 954 35.34 29.59 0.38
C SER A 954 35.17 31.01 -0.19
N VAL A 955 33.93 31.46 -0.34
CA VAL A 955 33.60 32.83 -0.78
C VAL A 955 34.12 33.85 0.22
N GLN A 956 33.81 33.68 1.51
CA GLN A 956 34.25 34.57 2.58
C GLN A 956 35.77 34.68 2.65
N SER A 957 36.47 33.54 2.65
CA SER A 957 37.93 33.50 2.75
C SER A 957 38.60 34.13 1.53
N SER A 958 38.05 33.92 0.33
CA SER A 958 38.57 34.55 -0.90
C SER A 958 38.49 36.07 -0.87
N VAL A 959 37.45 36.63 -0.23
CA VAL A 959 37.27 38.07 -0.06
C VAL A 959 38.13 38.59 1.09
N ALA A 960 38.23 37.84 2.19
CA ALA A 960 39.08 38.17 3.33
C ALA A 960 40.56 38.32 2.91
N LEU A 961 41.08 37.42 2.07
CA LEU A 961 42.45 37.48 1.52
C LEU A 961 42.72 38.73 0.66
N ARG A 962 41.67 39.35 0.12
CA ARG A 962 41.76 40.56 -0.71
C ARG A 962 41.51 41.84 0.08
N MET A 963 41.30 41.74 1.39
CA MET A 963 41.06 42.91 2.23
C MET A 963 42.34 43.73 2.40
N THR A 964 42.19 45.04 2.24
CA THR A 964 43.18 46.04 2.62
C THR A 964 42.82 46.65 3.97
N ALA A 965 43.76 47.33 4.65
CA ALA A 965 43.49 48.05 5.90
C ALA A 965 42.37 49.09 5.80
N SER A 966 42.09 49.59 4.58
CA SER A 966 41.00 50.53 4.28
C SER A 966 39.64 49.87 3.99
N SER A 967 39.58 48.54 3.87
CA SER A 967 38.33 47.82 3.57
C SER A 967 37.49 47.64 4.84
N PRO A 968 36.16 47.86 4.79
CA PRO A 968 35.31 47.71 5.96
C PRO A 968 35.26 46.24 6.41
N ALA A 969 35.39 46.00 7.72
CA ALA A 969 35.49 44.66 8.33
C ALA A 969 34.30 43.73 8.01
N ILE A 970 33.14 44.32 7.71
CA ILE A 970 31.91 43.60 7.35
C ILE A 970 31.96 42.94 5.95
N ARG A 971 32.86 43.39 5.05
CA ARG A 971 32.83 43.02 3.62
C ARG A 971 32.88 41.51 3.34
N PRO A 972 33.69 40.68 4.02
CA PRO A 972 33.68 39.23 3.82
C PRO A 972 32.34 38.60 4.19
N TYR A 973 31.67 39.07 5.24
CA TYR A 973 30.36 38.57 5.65
C TYR A 973 29.27 38.93 4.62
N LEU A 974 29.31 40.15 4.06
CA LEU A 974 28.37 40.54 3.00
C LEU A 974 28.48 39.65 1.76
N SER A 975 29.69 39.17 1.44
CA SER A 975 29.90 38.29 0.29
C SER A 975 29.17 36.94 0.45
N VAL A 976 29.05 36.44 1.68
CA VAL A 976 28.26 35.25 2.00
C VAL A 976 26.77 35.51 1.82
N TYR A 977 26.29 36.66 2.26
CA TYR A 977 24.88 37.03 2.09
C TYR A 977 24.50 37.20 0.62
N TRP A 978 25.41 37.74 -0.20
CA TRP A 978 25.23 37.79 -1.66
C TRP A 978 25.19 36.41 -2.30
N PHE A 979 26.06 35.49 -1.88
CA PHE A 979 26.00 34.09 -2.31
C PHE A 979 24.65 33.45 -1.93
N ALA A 980 24.22 33.62 -0.68
CA ALA A 980 22.95 33.09 -0.22
C ALA A 980 21.76 33.68 -0.99
N ALA A 981 21.79 34.99 -1.28
CA ALA A 981 20.78 35.66 -2.09
C ALA A 981 20.74 35.15 -3.54
N ALA A 982 21.89 34.84 -4.13
CA ALA A 982 21.96 34.23 -5.46
C ALA A 982 21.37 32.81 -5.46
N ALA A 983 21.72 31.99 -4.47
CA ALA A 983 21.20 30.63 -4.31
C ALA A 983 19.67 30.60 -4.13
N SER A 984 19.14 31.42 -3.21
CA SER A 984 17.69 31.52 -3.00
C SER A 984 16.96 32.20 -4.17
N GLY A 985 17.63 33.11 -4.88
CA GLY A 985 17.13 33.67 -6.14
C GLY A 985 16.89 32.60 -7.21
N VAL A 986 17.81 31.64 -7.36
CA VAL A 986 17.59 30.48 -8.24
C VAL A 986 16.43 29.62 -7.73
N SER A 987 16.31 29.40 -6.42
CA SER A 987 15.15 28.73 -5.82
C SER A 987 13.83 29.41 -6.25
N LEU A 988 13.77 30.74 -6.19
CA LEU A 988 12.60 31.53 -6.59
C LEU A 988 12.28 31.39 -8.08
N VAL A 989 13.29 31.37 -8.95
CA VAL A 989 13.13 31.17 -10.41
C VAL A 989 12.63 29.76 -10.74
N LEU A 990 12.89 28.77 -9.90
CA LEU A 990 12.41 27.40 -10.10
C LEU A 990 10.94 27.19 -9.69
N VAL A 991 10.39 28.03 -8.80
CA VAL A 991 9.01 27.89 -8.29
C VAL A 991 7.93 27.91 -9.38
N PRO A 992 7.97 28.77 -10.41
CA PRO A 992 6.99 28.76 -11.50
C PRO A 992 6.83 27.40 -12.20
N PHE A 993 7.89 26.57 -12.23
CA PHE A 993 7.88 25.25 -12.86
C PHE A 993 7.22 24.16 -12.00
N LEU A 994 6.86 24.46 -10.74
CA LEU A 994 6.10 23.56 -9.87
C LEU A 994 4.63 23.49 -10.30
N THR A 995 4.05 22.28 -10.30
CA THR A 995 2.65 22.00 -10.65
C THR A 995 1.92 21.33 -9.49
N ILE A 996 1.95 21.97 -8.30
CA ILE A 996 1.43 21.39 -7.07
C ILE A 996 0.20 22.16 -6.55
N GLY A 997 -0.90 21.44 -6.34
CA GLY A 997 -2.17 21.96 -5.84
C GLY A 997 -2.20 22.23 -4.33
N LYS A 998 -3.40 22.31 -3.77
CA LYS A 998 -3.65 22.48 -2.32
C LYS A 998 -3.53 21.16 -1.58
N GLN A 999 -2.97 21.18 -0.35
CA GLN A 999 -2.72 19.96 0.42
C GLN A 999 -3.85 19.66 1.41
N GLY A 1000 -4.66 18.63 1.14
CA GLY A 1000 -5.70 18.16 2.06
C GLY A 1000 -7.15 18.32 1.59
N ASN A 1001 -7.38 18.92 0.42
CA ASN A 1001 -8.62 18.69 -0.31
C ASN A 1001 -8.38 17.54 -1.28
N SER A 1002 -9.30 16.59 -1.35
CA SER A 1002 -9.38 15.68 -2.48
C SER A 1002 -9.35 16.53 -3.74
N VAL A 1003 -8.32 16.34 -4.57
CA VAL A 1003 -8.20 17.04 -5.85
C VAL A 1003 -9.55 16.88 -6.56
N PRO A 1004 -10.23 17.97 -6.94
CA PRO A 1004 -11.38 17.83 -7.81
C PRO A 1004 -10.88 17.10 -9.05
N LYS A 1005 -11.56 16.00 -9.43
CA LYS A 1005 -11.22 15.07 -10.51
C LYS A 1005 -10.86 15.69 -11.88
N ASN A 1006 -10.90 17.02 -12.06
CA ASN A 1006 -10.56 17.72 -13.31
C ASN A 1006 -9.06 17.96 -13.52
N ASP A 1007 -8.27 18.29 -12.50
CA ASP A 1007 -6.88 18.72 -12.72
C ASP A 1007 -5.87 17.57 -12.89
N GLN A 1008 -6.31 16.33 -12.63
CA GLN A 1008 -5.51 15.12 -12.91
C GLN A 1008 -5.56 14.69 -14.38
N LEU A 1009 -6.51 15.19 -15.18
CA LEU A 1009 -6.58 14.89 -16.60
C LEU A 1009 -5.64 15.79 -17.42
N ILE A 1010 -5.51 17.07 -17.04
CA ILE A 1010 -4.72 18.04 -17.83
C ILE A 1010 -3.20 17.86 -17.64
N SER A 1011 -2.75 17.43 -16.46
CA SER A 1011 -1.32 17.22 -16.18
C SER A 1011 -0.75 15.89 -16.70
N GLY A 1012 -1.63 14.96 -17.11
CA GLY A 1012 -1.25 13.68 -17.71
C GLY A 1012 -1.02 13.74 -19.23
N GLU A 1013 -1.58 14.73 -19.92
CA GLU A 1013 -1.45 14.86 -21.39
C GLU A 1013 -0.18 15.64 -21.81
N GLU A 1014 0.26 16.66 -21.09
CA GLU A 1014 1.41 17.48 -21.53
C GLU A 1014 2.79 16.80 -21.36
N ALA A 1015 2.89 15.71 -20.60
CA ALA A 1015 4.14 14.95 -20.44
C ALA A 1015 4.33 13.84 -21.49
N GLY A 1016 3.30 13.55 -22.31
CA GLY A 1016 3.33 12.50 -23.34
C GLY A 1016 3.77 12.95 -24.73
N GLU A 1017 3.82 14.25 -25.02
CA GLU A 1017 3.86 14.74 -26.41
C GLU A 1017 5.10 15.56 -26.79
N LYS A 1018 6.28 15.28 -26.18
CA LYS A 1018 7.55 15.91 -26.61
C LYS A 1018 8.76 14.99 -26.80
N THR A 1019 8.55 13.67 -26.88
CA THR A 1019 9.63 12.72 -27.15
C THR A 1019 9.19 11.61 -28.11
N ALA A 1020 8.92 11.99 -29.36
CA ALA A 1020 9.13 11.17 -30.56
C ALA A 1020 8.69 12.00 -31.77
N VAL A 1021 9.64 12.59 -32.50
CA VAL A 1021 9.76 12.61 -33.97
C VAL A 1021 10.88 13.60 -34.29
N THR A 1022 12.11 13.11 -34.29
CA THR A 1022 13.21 13.71 -35.07
C THR A 1022 14.17 12.60 -35.45
N ALA A 1023 13.87 11.91 -36.55
CA ALA A 1023 14.85 11.15 -37.33
C ALA A 1023 14.35 11.03 -38.78
N ASN A 1024 14.93 11.89 -39.62
CA ASN A 1024 15.24 11.73 -41.04
C ASN A 1024 14.25 11.03 -41.97
N THR A 1025 13.70 11.81 -42.89
CA THR A 1025 13.73 11.46 -44.32
C THR A 1025 13.93 12.75 -45.13
N ASN A 1026 15.14 12.92 -45.67
CA ASN A 1026 15.39 13.78 -46.82
C ASN A 1026 14.98 13.01 -48.07
N SER A 1027 14.07 13.54 -48.89
CA SER A 1027 14.22 13.58 -50.36
C SER A 1027 13.04 14.26 -51.07
N VAL A 1028 13.38 15.36 -51.76
CA VAL A 1028 13.07 15.62 -53.19
C VAL A 1028 11.67 16.17 -53.57
N VAL A 1029 11.71 17.26 -54.38
CA VAL A 1029 10.67 17.95 -55.20
C VAL A 1029 9.68 18.85 -54.44
N SER A 1030 9.83 20.18 -54.34
CA SER A 1030 9.65 21.26 -55.35
C SER A 1030 8.24 21.41 -55.95
N SER A 1031 7.73 22.64 -55.93
CA SER A 1031 6.75 23.25 -56.87
C SER A 1031 5.27 23.38 -56.43
N ALA A 1032 4.76 24.59 -56.74
CA ALA A 1032 3.37 25.10 -56.81
C ALA A 1032 2.71 25.45 -55.47
N ALA A 1033 2.57 26.72 -55.06
CA ALA A 1033 1.93 27.90 -55.68
C ALA A 1033 0.39 27.87 -55.64
N ASP A 1034 -0.13 28.87 -54.92
CA ASP A 1034 -1.29 29.70 -55.23
C ASP A 1034 -2.74 29.20 -55.04
N ILE A 1035 -3.58 30.18 -54.62
CA ILE A 1035 -5.02 30.38 -54.91
C ILE A 1035 -6.00 29.52 -54.05
N VAL A 1036 -7.08 29.99 -53.44
CA VAL A 1036 -7.80 31.28 -53.40
C VAL A 1036 -8.84 31.24 -52.26
N ASP A 1037 -9.06 32.41 -51.69
CA ASP A 1037 -10.30 33.02 -51.19
C ASP A 1037 -11.49 32.26 -50.55
N HIS A 1038 -11.92 32.91 -49.46
CA HIS A 1038 -13.27 33.41 -49.16
C HIS A 1038 -14.40 32.53 -48.61
N GLU A 1039 -15.06 33.22 -47.66
CA GLU A 1039 -16.48 33.17 -47.23
C GLU A 1039 -16.88 32.09 -46.22
N ARG A 1040 -17.08 32.48 -44.95
CA ARG A 1040 -18.33 33.01 -44.36
C ARG A 1040 -19.47 31.98 -44.32
N GLY A 1041 -19.78 31.58 -43.09
CA GLY A 1041 -20.97 30.84 -42.66
C GLY A 1041 -20.91 30.68 -41.16
#